data_AF-A0A4Q1F8G5-F1
#
_entry.id   AF-A0A4Q1F8G5-F1
#
_cell.length_a   1.000
_cell.length_b   1.000
_cell.length_c   1.000
_cell.angle_alpha   90.00
_cell.angle_beta   90.00
_cell.angle_gamma   90.00
#
_symmetry.space_group_name_H-M   'P 1'
#
loop_
_entity.id
_entity.type
_entity.pdbx_description
1 polymer ?
#
loop_
_entity_poly.entity_id
_entity_poly.type
_entity_poly.pdbx_seq_one_letter_code
_entity_poly.pdbx_strand_id
1 'polypeptide(L)'
;MGIIFSHQLINMKLMSRDNEGILNLINAVFSTIKDRYQLGEIGQYDKLLEMRVVKISESDSNYLEINFDSILFNEALLIAAEQKLDSKPDALTVDVLRFAEDLKEYLLNINSLDYQKNNLDKMINGFKAFLLQNLNSPELVYSHFIKVLKDKKQDRKERMDFISVYFKFLIISNTTEENILKSCMDYNSQEKYNHNFTYNYLRGLSENYSDTAESLTEYACNDTSQQYLIFIPPLLVGLFPKNEDKVFASALSLFEKDKVTALKALSDFAFSDGQMITKLFELLRNIEPVSEEQINLKSLLFCRIIENNAASDQLKADCIKELRTMLQAKDPENALTVLNNIQYNMVDYEFEKYYLLNIYIENTKNLKVLKHFFYNYKDPQYLFEILVKRHELLGLRGSIELFKSAINRFFDINREETEAQILHLFNFRNYSFLALKIILCISGGIYHINLLKGSKEAQMQAVESMCSFPYSIDDLLILLLKFRESSFKEVRQYLQDKLSELVLEVYHELLLDAIKLNLGSSKIDQDFLKPLEKALEKYLEIKKFKEEFNDLNPIKNERALMDLYYSLEHEVHAKIPKDINEDKNSFLYDVKTTVIVRAKSMKNEYSGEIRPLVHFESKMMIDSRAYKNPLLYEQNLENF
;
A
#
# COMPACT_ATOMS: atom_id res chain seq x y z
N MET A 1 9.98 52.35 -24.91
CA MET A 1 9.15 53.01 -25.95
C MET A 1 8.28 52.05 -26.78
N GLY A 2 8.55 50.72 -26.80
CA GLY A 2 7.70 49.74 -27.52
C GLY A 2 6.37 49.36 -26.84
N ILE A 3 6.26 49.47 -25.52
CA ILE A 3 5.07 49.05 -24.73
C ILE A 3 3.89 50.04 -24.89
N ILE A 4 4.17 51.32 -25.16
CA ILE A 4 3.12 52.34 -25.35
C ILE A 4 2.44 52.19 -26.72
N PHE A 5 3.19 51.72 -27.73
CA PHE A 5 2.65 51.48 -29.08
C PHE A 5 1.79 50.21 -29.18
N SER A 6 2.07 49.15 -28.39
CA SER A 6 1.21 47.96 -28.37
C SER A 6 -0.13 48.26 -27.68
N HIS A 7 -0.14 48.98 -26.55
CA HIS A 7 -1.37 49.35 -25.84
C HIS A 7 -2.32 50.26 -26.65
N GLN A 8 -1.79 51.19 -27.45
CA GLN A 8 -2.62 52.04 -28.33
C GLN A 8 -3.19 51.27 -29.53
N LEU A 9 -2.45 50.30 -30.09
CA LEU A 9 -2.95 49.43 -31.16
C LEU A 9 -3.99 48.42 -30.66
N ILE A 10 -3.84 47.91 -29.44
CA ILE A 10 -4.79 46.99 -28.78
C ILE A 10 -6.11 47.71 -28.49
N ASN A 11 -6.06 48.93 -27.94
CA ASN A 11 -7.26 49.76 -27.73
C ASN A 11 -7.97 50.15 -29.04
N MET A 12 -7.24 50.36 -30.14
CA MET A 12 -7.86 50.63 -31.44
C MET A 12 -8.45 49.37 -32.12
N LYS A 13 -7.87 48.18 -31.91
CA LYS A 13 -8.43 46.91 -32.41
C LYS A 13 -9.65 46.44 -31.63
N LEU A 14 -9.73 46.76 -30.32
CA LEU A 14 -10.83 46.32 -29.45
C LEU A 14 -12.12 47.16 -29.59
N MET A 15 -12.08 48.32 -30.26
CA MET A 15 -13.26 49.17 -30.50
C MET A 15 -14.02 48.89 -31.81
N SER A 16 -13.72 47.79 -32.52
CA SER A 16 -14.60 47.30 -33.59
C SER A 16 -15.83 46.60 -33.00
N ARG A 17 -16.96 46.61 -33.74
CA ARG A 17 -18.23 45.93 -33.39
C ARG A 17 -18.09 44.43 -33.08
N ASP A 18 -16.94 43.81 -33.33
CA ASP A 18 -16.69 42.39 -33.11
C ASP A 18 -16.27 42.03 -31.67
N ASN A 19 -15.96 43.01 -30.80
CA ASN A 19 -15.51 42.75 -29.41
C ASN A 19 -16.58 42.96 -28.33
N GLU A 20 -17.76 43.47 -28.70
CA GLU A 20 -18.89 43.67 -27.79
C GLU A 20 -19.37 42.33 -27.20
N GLY A 21 -19.30 41.24 -27.98
CA GLY A 21 -19.62 39.88 -27.53
C GLY A 21 -18.67 39.32 -26.46
N ILE A 22 -17.37 39.63 -26.53
CA ILE A 22 -16.36 39.18 -25.55
C ILE A 22 -16.52 39.94 -24.24
N LEU A 23 -16.76 41.25 -24.28
CA LEU A 23 -17.00 42.06 -23.09
C LEU A 23 -18.29 41.66 -22.37
N ASN A 24 -19.35 41.33 -23.12
CA ASN A 24 -20.59 40.80 -22.56
C ASN A 24 -20.37 39.43 -21.90
N LEU A 25 -19.54 38.56 -22.50
CA LEU A 25 -19.14 37.29 -21.89
C LEU A 25 -18.36 37.51 -20.59
N ILE A 26 -17.41 38.45 -20.54
CA ILE A 26 -16.65 38.75 -19.31
C ILE A 26 -17.58 39.26 -18.20
N ASN A 27 -18.53 40.13 -18.51
CA ASN A 27 -19.51 40.61 -17.54
C ASN A 27 -20.42 39.46 -17.02
N ALA A 28 -20.79 38.52 -17.90
CA ALA A 28 -21.54 37.32 -17.51
C ALA A 28 -20.69 36.41 -16.61
N VAL A 29 -19.40 36.24 -16.90
CA VAL A 29 -18.46 35.47 -16.06
C VAL A 29 -18.24 36.15 -14.70
N PHE A 30 -18.11 37.47 -14.67
CA PHE A 30 -17.95 38.23 -13.42
C PHE A 30 -19.18 38.18 -12.52
N SER A 31 -20.37 37.98 -13.07
CA SER A 31 -21.62 37.88 -12.30
C SER A 31 -22.00 36.46 -11.92
N THR A 32 -21.52 35.44 -12.64
CA THR A 32 -21.96 34.06 -12.44
C THR A 32 -20.86 33.06 -12.12
N ILE A 33 -19.59 33.40 -12.33
CA ILE A 33 -18.39 32.55 -12.16
C ILE A 33 -18.58 31.14 -12.80
N LYS A 34 -19.35 31.08 -13.89
CA LYS A 34 -19.53 29.86 -14.68
C LYS A 34 -18.45 29.77 -15.76
N ASP A 35 -17.90 28.58 -15.92
CA ASP A 35 -16.99 28.21 -17.02
C ASP A 35 -17.72 27.51 -18.18
N ARG A 36 -18.99 27.13 -17.98
CA ARG A 36 -19.85 26.46 -18.97
C ARG A 36 -21.22 27.10 -19.08
N TYR A 37 -21.71 27.20 -20.32
CA TYR A 37 -22.99 27.81 -20.67
C TYR A 37 -23.71 26.92 -21.68
N GLN A 38 -25.05 26.87 -21.63
CA GLN A 38 -25.82 26.16 -22.66
C GLN A 38 -25.76 26.92 -23.99
N LEU A 39 -25.83 26.18 -25.11
CA LEU A 39 -25.95 26.79 -26.43
C LEU A 39 -27.16 27.74 -26.47
N GLY A 40 -26.92 29.02 -26.76
CA GLY A 40 -27.94 30.07 -26.82
C GLY A 40 -28.04 30.96 -25.57
N GLU A 41 -27.42 30.61 -24.43
CA GLU A 41 -27.32 31.52 -23.26
C GLU A 41 -26.40 32.72 -23.55
N ILE A 42 -25.43 32.54 -24.44
CA ILE A 42 -24.49 33.58 -24.88
C ILE A 42 -24.85 34.01 -26.31
N GLY A 43 -25.12 35.30 -26.51
CA GLY A 43 -25.35 35.87 -27.85
C GLY A 43 -24.08 35.84 -28.71
N GLN A 44 -24.23 35.61 -30.02
CA GLN A 44 -23.13 35.54 -30.99
C GLN A 44 -22.09 34.40 -30.74
N TYR A 45 -22.51 33.29 -30.15
CA TYR A 45 -21.61 32.19 -29.80
C TYR A 45 -20.84 31.60 -31.00
N ASP A 46 -21.40 31.62 -32.23
CA ASP A 46 -20.71 31.17 -33.45
C ASP A 46 -19.42 31.98 -33.71
N LYS A 47 -19.47 33.31 -33.50
CA LYS A 47 -18.30 34.17 -33.62
C LYS A 47 -17.27 33.92 -32.51
N LEU A 48 -17.74 33.67 -31.28
CA LEU A 48 -16.86 33.35 -30.15
C LEU A 48 -16.14 32.00 -30.33
N LEU A 49 -16.79 31.04 -31.01
CA LEU A 49 -16.18 29.77 -31.43
C LEU A 49 -15.11 30.01 -32.51
N GLU A 50 -15.40 30.81 -33.54
CA GLU A 50 -14.42 31.18 -34.58
C GLU A 50 -13.19 31.88 -33.99
N MET A 51 -13.39 32.76 -33.01
CA MET A 51 -12.33 33.47 -32.28
C MET A 51 -11.63 32.60 -31.23
N ARG A 52 -12.03 31.34 -31.05
CA ARG A 52 -11.51 30.39 -30.04
C ARG A 52 -11.58 30.92 -28.60
N VAL A 53 -12.55 31.80 -28.31
CA VAL A 53 -12.82 32.32 -26.95
C VAL A 53 -13.65 31.32 -26.15
N VAL A 54 -14.46 30.52 -26.84
CA VAL A 54 -15.19 29.37 -26.28
C VAL A 54 -14.94 28.13 -27.12
N LYS A 55 -15.12 26.95 -26.55
CA LYS A 55 -15.07 25.64 -27.22
C LYS A 55 -16.32 24.82 -26.90
N ILE A 56 -16.69 23.88 -27.77
CA ILE A 56 -17.75 22.92 -27.46
C ILE A 56 -17.22 21.95 -26.40
N SER A 57 -18.02 21.65 -25.38
CA SER A 57 -17.61 20.75 -24.30
C SER A 57 -17.46 19.31 -24.81
N GLU A 58 -16.32 18.68 -24.50
CA GLU A 58 -16.04 17.28 -24.86
C GLU A 58 -16.99 16.29 -24.16
N SER A 59 -17.54 16.68 -23.00
CA SER A 59 -18.46 15.85 -22.21
C SER A 59 -19.93 15.96 -22.61
N ASP A 60 -20.34 17.08 -23.21
CA ASP A 60 -21.73 17.30 -23.66
C ASP A 60 -21.75 18.36 -24.76
N SER A 61 -22.14 17.94 -25.98
CA SER A 61 -22.16 18.80 -27.17
C SER A 61 -23.14 19.97 -27.08
N ASN A 62 -24.04 19.99 -26.09
CA ASN A 62 -24.99 21.09 -25.87
C ASN A 62 -24.42 22.27 -25.06
N TYR A 63 -23.19 22.16 -24.55
CA TYR A 63 -22.56 23.17 -23.72
C TYR A 63 -21.33 23.79 -24.39
N LEU A 64 -21.17 25.09 -24.19
CA LEU A 64 -19.97 25.87 -24.51
C LEU A 64 -19.14 26.03 -23.24
N GLU A 65 -17.85 25.72 -23.33
CA GLU A 65 -16.86 25.93 -22.27
C GLU A 65 -15.96 27.12 -22.64
N ILE A 66 -15.68 28.00 -21.68
CA ILE A 66 -14.81 29.15 -21.90
C ILE A 66 -13.36 28.68 -22.05
N ASN A 67 -12.68 29.16 -23.09
CA ASN A 67 -11.25 28.97 -23.26
C ASN A 67 -10.48 30.05 -22.49
N PHE A 68 -10.17 29.79 -21.21
CA PHE A 68 -9.41 30.71 -20.37
C PHE A 68 -7.96 30.93 -20.82
N ASP A 69 -7.44 30.12 -21.74
CA ASP A 69 -6.10 30.30 -22.32
C ASP A 69 -6.16 31.16 -23.61
N SER A 70 -7.35 31.64 -24.02
CA SER A 70 -7.51 32.50 -25.21
C SER A 70 -6.88 33.89 -25.00
N ILE A 71 -6.02 34.30 -25.93
CA ILE A 71 -5.40 35.64 -25.95
C ILE A 71 -6.47 36.72 -25.96
N LEU A 72 -7.48 36.59 -26.82
CA LEU A 72 -8.54 37.59 -26.99
C LEU A 72 -9.43 37.69 -25.74
N PHE A 73 -9.70 36.56 -25.07
CA PHE A 73 -10.41 36.57 -23.79
C PHE A 73 -9.62 37.31 -22.72
N ASN A 74 -8.31 37.02 -22.60
CA ASN A 74 -7.46 37.61 -21.57
C ASN A 74 -7.10 39.09 -21.85
N GLU A 75 -7.02 39.51 -23.11
CA GLU A 75 -6.89 40.93 -23.50
C GLU A 75 -8.10 41.74 -23.02
N ALA A 76 -9.30 41.24 -23.28
CA ALA A 76 -10.53 41.89 -22.83
C ALA A 76 -10.67 41.81 -21.30
N LEU A 77 -10.22 40.72 -20.67
CA LEU A 77 -10.18 40.57 -19.21
C LEU A 77 -9.23 41.58 -18.56
N LEU A 78 -8.06 41.87 -19.16
CA LEU A 78 -7.14 42.89 -18.69
C LEU A 78 -7.79 44.28 -18.69
N ILE A 79 -8.45 44.66 -19.79
CA ILE A 79 -9.15 45.96 -19.86
C ILE A 79 -10.23 46.05 -18.79
N ALA A 80 -11.02 44.99 -18.61
CA ALA A 80 -12.04 44.94 -17.58
C ALA A 80 -11.42 45.03 -16.17
N ALA A 81 -10.30 44.35 -15.92
CA ALA A 81 -9.59 44.38 -14.64
C ALA A 81 -9.04 45.78 -14.32
N GLU A 82 -8.38 46.45 -15.27
CA GLU A 82 -7.86 47.82 -15.10
C GLU A 82 -8.99 48.81 -14.73
N GLN A 83 -10.16 48.67 -15.38
CA GLN A 83 -11.32 49.51 -15.09
C GLN A 83 -11.94 49.24 -13.71
N LYS A 84 -11.91 47.99 -13.23
CA LYS A 84 -12.53 47.59 -11.97
C LYS A 84 -11.63 47.84 -10.75
N LEU A 85 -10.32 47.67 -10.91
CA LEU A 85 -9.33 47.85 -9.85
C LEU A 85 -8.74 49.27 -9.80
N ASP A 86 -9.09 50.14 -10.76
CA ASP A 86 -8.57 51.50 -10.92
C ASP A 86 -7.03 51.58 -10.82
N SER A 87 -6.36 50.57 -11.40
CA SER A 87 -4.91 50.41 -11.33
C SER A 87 -4.41 49.66 -12.57
N LYS A 88 -3.11 49.77 -12.83
CA LYS A 88 -2.44 49.06 -13.92
C LYS A 88 -1.33 48.16 -13.38
N PRO A 89 -1.14 46.97 -13.96
CA PRO A 89 -0.05 46.10 -13.57
C PRO A 89 1.30 46.72 -13.96
N ASP A 90 2.25 46.74 -13.03
CA ASP A 90 3.65 47.10 -13.30
C ASP A 90 4.38 45.94 -14.00
N ALA A 91 5.48 46.22 -14.70
CA ALA A 91 6.27 45.22 -15.44
C ALA A 91 7.09 44.25 -14.56
N LEU A 92 6.94 44.31 -13.23
CA LEU A 92 7.61 43.41 -12.28
C LEU A 92 6.75 42.17 -12.04
N THR A 93 7.38 40.98 -12.07
CA THR A 93 6.68 39.68 -11.93
C THR A 93 5.80 39.61 -10.68
N VAL A 94 6.27 40.15 -9.56
CA VAL A 94 5.51 40.13 -8.29
C VAL A 94 4.27 41.01 -8.38
N ASP A 95 4.39 42.19 -8.99
CA ASP A 95 3.27 43.14 -9.10
C ASP A 95 2.22 42.67 -10.10
N VAL A 96 2.62 42.00 -11.19
CA VAL A 96 1.70 41.33 -12.12
C VAL A 96 0.90 40.24 -11.42
N LEU A 97 1.56 39.40 -10.63
CA LEU A 97 0.88 38.33 -9.89
C LEU A 97 -0.06 38.91 -8.83
N ARG A 98 0.36 39.98 -8.13
CA ARG A 98 -0.50 40.69 -7.16
C ARG A 98 -1.72 41.28 -7.84
N PHE A 99 -1.58 41.93 -8.98
CA PHE A 99 -2.71 42.51 -9.74
C PHE A 99 -3.78 41.45 -10.09
N ALA A 100 -3.35 40.25 -10.47
CA ALA A 100 -4.28 39.14 -10.74
C ALA A 100 -4.96 38.60 -9.47
N GLU A 101 -4.28 38.59 -8.31
CA GLU A 101 -4.89 38.25 -7.02
C GLU A 101 -5.86 39.34 -6.54
N ASP A 102 -5.53 40.61 -6.73
CA ASP A 102 -6.41 41.74 -6.40
C ASP A 102 -7.73 41.63 -7.19
N LEU A 103 -7.66 41.22 -8.47
CA LEU A 103 -8.85 40.94 -9.29
C LEU A 103 -9.66 39.77 -8.73
N LYS A 104 -8.98 38.70 -8.32
CA LYS A 104 -9.63 37.52 -7.73
C LYS A 104 -10.37 37.87 -6.44
N GLU A 105 -9.73 38.61 -5.54
CA GLU A 105 -10.34 39.08 -4.30
C GLU A 105 -11.54 39.99 -4.56
N TYR A 106 -11.42 40.91 -5.53
CA TYR A 106 -12.53 41.75 -5.97
C TYR A 106 -13.73 40.92 -6.45
N LEU A 107 -13.50 39.89 -7.28
CA LEU A 107 -14.57 39.01 -7.77
C LEU A 107 -15.20 38.14 -6.69
N LEU A 108 -14.43 37.71 -5.69
CA LEU A 108 -14.93 36.97 -4.51
C LEU A 108 -15.78 37.87 -3.60
N ASN A 109 -15.42 39.14 -3.45
CA ASN A 109 -16.18 40.08 -2.63
C ASN A 109 -17.54 40.44 -3.24
N ILE A 110 -17.69 40.35 -4.57
CA ILE A 110 -18.94 40.64 -5.28
C ILE A 110 -19.86 39.43 -5.35
N ASN A 111 -19.30 38.22 -5.40
CA ASN A 111 -20.04 36.98 -5.53
C ASN A 111 -19.92 36.15 -4.26
N SER A 112 -20.96 36.18 -3.42
CA SER A 112 -21.02 35.50 -2.11
C SER A 112 -21.24 33.98 -2.21
N LEU A 113 -20.59 33.28 -3.14
CA LEU A 113 -20.83 31.85 -3.43
C LEU A 113 -19.52 31.04 -3.41
N ASP A 114 -19.31 30.31 -2.31
CA ASP A 114 -18.16 29.40 -2.11
C ASP A 114 -18.07 28.26 -3.15
N TYR A 115 -19.18 27.91 -3.81
CA TYR A 115 -19.30 26.72 -4.66
C TYR A 115 -18.62 26.82 -6.05
N GLN A 116 -18.11 27.98 -6.46
CA GLN A 116 -17.52 28.20 -7.80
C GLN A 116 -16.04 28.62 -7.78
N LYS A 117 -15.38 28.50 -6.62
CA LYS A 117 -13.99 28.92 -6.40
C LYS A 117 -12.98 28.27 -7.36
N ASN A 118 -13.19 27.00 -7.73
CA ASN A 118 -12.32 26.28 -8.65
C ASN A 118 -12.32 26.86 -10.07
N ASN A 119 -13.46 27.38 -10.55
CA ASN A 119 -13.57 27.97 -11.88
C ASN A 119 -12.89 29.35 -11.92
N LEU A 120 -13.04 30.12 -10.85
CA LEU A 120 -12.32 31.37 -10.65
C LEU A 120 -10.80 31.13 -10.64
N ASP A 121 -10.32 30.12 -9.91
CA ASP A 121 -8.91 29.77 -9.87
C ASP A 121 -8.35 29.40 -11.26
N LYS A 122 -9.11 28.65 -12.07
CA LYS A 122 -8.73 28.34 -13.46
C LYS A 122 -8.61 29.60 -14.32
N MET A 123 -9.61 30.48 -14.26
CA MET A 123 -9.61 31.75 -15.00
C MET A 123 -8.44 32.64 -14.60
N ILE A 124 -8.23 32.84 -13.29
CA ILE A 124 -7.16 33.68 -12.77
C ILE A 124 -5.78 33.11 -13.10
N ASN A 125 -5.60 31.79 -13.10
CA ASN A 125 -4.33 31.18 -13.48
C ASN A 125 -4.03 31.33 -14.98
N GLY A 126 -5.05 31.24 -15.85
CA GLY A 126 -4.92 31.57 -17.28
C GLY A 126 -4.55 33.05 -17.48
N PHE A 127 -5.22 33.94 -16.75
CA PHE A 127 -4.96 35.38 -16.77
C PHE A 127 -3.54 35.73 -16.30
N LYS A 128 -3.08 35.13 -15.19
CA LYS A 128 -1.70 35.31 -14.71
C LYS A 128 -0.66 34.92 -15.77
N ALA A 129 -0.84 33.76 -16.42
CA ALA A 129 0.08 33.30 -17.45
C ALA A 129 0.12 34.28 -18.64
N PHE A 130 -1.04 34.79 -19.06
CA PHE A 130 -1.16 35.82 -20.09
C PHE A 130 -0.49 37.14 -19.70
N LEU A 131 -0.68 37.62 -18.47
CA LEU A 131 -0.05 38.86 -18.02
C LEU A 131 1.48 38.73 -17.99
N LEU A 132 2.00 37.59 -17.51
CA LEU A 132 3.43 37.30 -17.54
C LEU A 132 3.99 37.29 -18.96
N GLN A 133 3.22 36.83 -19.95
CA GLN A 133 3.62 36.86 -21.36
C GLN A 133 3.70 38.28 -21.92
N ASN A 134 2.71 39.13 -21.62
CA ASN A 134 2.57 40.42 -22.29
C ASN A 134 3.29 41.58 -21.61
N LEU A 135 3.53 41.48 -20.30
CA LEU A 135 4.05 42.59 -19.50
C LEU A 135 5.50 42.37 -19.01
N ASN A 136 6.01 41.13 -19.06
CA ASN A 136 7.32 40.80 -18.53
C ASN A 136 8.27 40.25 -19.60
N SER A 137 9.57 40.46 -19.40
CA SER A 137 10.57 39.79 -20.22
C SER A 137 10.70 38.31 -19.79
N PRO A 138 10.88 37.36 -20.71
CA PRO A 138 11.05 35.95 -20.37
C PRO A 138 12.18 35.69 -19.36
N GLU A 139 13.26 36.47 -19.43
CA GLU A 139 14.39 36.37 -18.49
C GLU A 139 13.99 36.78 -17.07
N LEU A 140 13.17 37.82 -16.91
CA LEU A 140 12.67 38.25 -15.61
C LEU A 140 11.75 37.19 -14.99
N VAL A 141 10.87 36.59 -15.80
CA VAL A 141 9.97 35.52 -15.35
C VAL A 141 10.77 34.27 -14.95
N TYR A 142 11.75 33.85 -15.75
CA TYR A 142 12.64 32.73 -15.42
C TYR A 142 13.47 32.99 -14.17
N SER A 143 14.02 34.20 -14.00
CA SER A 143 14.79 34.56 -12.80
C SER A 143 13.92 34.48 -11.52
N HIS A 144 12.65 34.88 -11.63
CA HIS A 144 11.69 34.76 -10.55
C HIS A 144 11.36 33.29 -10.26
N PHE A 145 11.18 32.46 -11.29
CA PHE A 145 11.00 31.01 -11.15
C PHE A 145 12.14 30.33 -10.40
N ILE A 146 13.39 30.60 -10.79
CA ILE A 146 14.56 30.06 -10.08
C ILE A 146 14.63 30.55 -8.62
N LYS A 147 14.21 31.79 -8.34
CA LYS A 147 14.13 32.31 -6.98
C LYS A 147 13.08 31.55 -6.16
N VAL A 148 11.89 31.32 -6.71
CA VAL A 148 10.81 30.55 -6.07
C VAL A 148 11.23 29.11 -5.80
N LEU A 149 11.91 28.45 -6.73
CA LEU A 149 12.43 27.08 -6.52
C LEU A 149 13.47 26.99 -5.39
N LYS A 150 14.31 28.02 -5.24
CA LYS A 150 15.35 28.06 -4.20
C LYS A 150 14.81 28.44 -2.83
N ASP A 151 13.67 29.13 -2.76
CA ASP A 151 13.09 29.59 -1.50
C ASP A 151 12.27 28.50 -0.80
N LYS A 152 12.98 27.62 -0.09
CA LYS A 152 12.38 26.53 0.68
C LYS A 152 11.61 27.00 1.93
N LYS A 153 11.63 28.31 2.27
CA LYS A 153 10.91 28.86 3.42
C LYS A 153 9.46 29.20 3.12
N GLN A 154 9.10 29.40 1.85
CA GLN A 154 7.72 29.65 1.43
C GLN A 154 6.81 28.43 1.66
N ASP A 155 5.50 28.67 1.76
CA ASP A 155 4.52 27.60 1.79
C ASP A 155 4.57 26.76 0.51
N ARG A 156 4.49 25.44 0.64
CA ARG A 156 4.63 24.52 -0.51
C ARG A 156 3.51 24.71 -1.53
N LYS A 157 2.28 25.01 -1.08
CA LYS A 157 1.13 25.19 -1.95
C LYS A 157 1.31 26.45 -2.81
N GLU A 158 1.67 27.57 -2.18
CA GLU A 158 1.91 28.83 -2.89
C GLU A 158 3.02 28.70 -3.95
N ARG A 159 4.10 27.97 -3.63
CA ARG A 159 5.15 27.66 -4.63
C ARG A 159 4.59 26.86 -5.81
N MET A 160 3.82 25.81 -5.54
CA MET A 160 3.24 24.97 -6.60
C MET A 160 2.24 25.74 -7.47
N ASP A 161 1.46 26.63 -6.86
CA ASP A 161 0.50 27.48 -7.58
C ASP A 161 1.26 28.38 -8.59
N PHE A 162 2.35 29.02 -8.18
CA PHE A 162 3.19 29.79 -9.11
C PHE A 162 3.85 28.90 -10.18
N ILE A 163 4.41 27.75 -9.80
CA ILE A 163 5.07 26.83 -10.73
C ILE A 163 4.10 26.39 -11.83
N SER A 164 2.83 26.10 -11.49
CA SER A 164 1.80 25.76 -12.47
C SER A 164 1.54 26.89 -13.48
N VAL A 165 1.50 28.14 -13.01
CA VAL A 165 1.34 29.34 -13.84
C VAL A 165 2.56 29.57 -14.72
N TYR A 166 3.77 29.34 -14.20
CA TYR A 166 5.01 29.47 -14.97
C TYR A 166 5.08 28.48 -16.14
N PHE A 167 4.73 27.22 -15.91
CA PHE A 167 4.70 26.22 -16.99
C PHE A 167 3.62 26.51 -18.03
N LYS A 168 2.48 27.09 -17.63
CA LYS A 168 1.50 27.63 -18.60
C LYS A 168 2.07 28.79 -19.40
N PHE A 169 2.75 29.73 -18.74
CA PHE A 169 3.40 30.86 -19.41
C PHE A 169 4.35 30.37 -20.51
N LEU A 170 5.18 29.36 -20.24
CA LEU A 170 6.14 28.82 -21.21
C LEU A 170 5.49 28.35 -22.52
N ILE A 171 4.29 27.78 -22.44
CA ILE A 171 3.53 27.30 -23.60
C ILE A 171 2.98 28.49 -24.39
N ILE A 172 2.32 29.44 -23.72
CA ILE A 172 1.63 30.55 -24.39
C ILE A 172 2.66 31.54 -24.99
N SER A 173 3.83 31.70 -24.37
CA SER A 173 4.89 32.59 -24.84
C SER A 173 5.67 32.09 -26.06
N ASN A 174 5.32 30.93 -26.64
CA ASN A 174 6.05 30.29 -27.74
C ASN A 174 7.57 30.23 -27.47
N THR A 175 7.92 29.79 -26.26
CA THR A 175 9.32 29.66 -25.86
C THR A 175 9.99 28.52 -26.62
N THR A 176 11.30 28.62 -26.85
CA THR A 176 12.08 27.53 -27.45
C THR A 176 11.98 26.23 -26.65
N GLU A 177 12.04 25.10 -27.35
CA GLU A 177 12.00 23.75 -26.80
C GLU A 177 13.06 23.56 -25.71
N GLU A 178 14.25 24.11 -25.94
CA GLU A 178 15.37 24.10 -24.99
C GLU A 178 14.98 24.71 -23.63
N ASN A 179 14.32 25.86 -23.62
CA ASN A 179 13.96 26.56 -22.39
C ASN A 179 12.87 25.82 -21.62
N ILE A 180 11.95 25.15 -22.32
CA ILE A 180 10.91 24.31 -21.70
C ILE A 180 11.57 23.12 -21.01
N LEU A 181 12.41 22.37 -21.72
CA LEU A 181 13.08 21.18 -21.17
C LEU A 181 14.07 21.53 -20.07
N LYS A 182 14.81 22.64 -20.21
CA LYS A 182 15.69 23.17 -19.16
C LYS A 182 14.91 23.53 -17.90
N SER A 183 13.74 24.16 -18.03
CA SER A 183 12.87 24.47 -16.89
C SER A 183 12.38 23.21 -16.18
N CYS A 184 12.05 22.15 -16.92
CA CYS A 184 11.73 20.83 -16.37
C CYS A 184 12.93 20.22 -15.61
N MET A 185 14.14 20.37 -16.15
CA MET A 185 15.38 19.92 -15.52
C MET A 185 15.68 20.68 -14.23
N ASP A 186 15.55 22.00 -14.24
CA ASP A 186 15.76 22.86 -13.07
C ASP A 186 14.78 22.50 -11.95
N TYR A 187 13.49 22.33 -12.27
CA TYR A 187 12.49 21.86 -11.32
C TYR A 187 12.85 20.47 -10.74
N ASN A 188 13.25 19.53 -11.60
CA ASN A 188 13.69 18.21 -11.16
C ASN A 188 14.93 18.25 -10.26
N SER A 189 15.85 19.19 -10.46
CA SER A 189 17.05 19.27 -9.62
C SER A 189 16.79 19.79 -8.20
N GLN A 190 15.73 20.60 -8.00
CA GLN A 190 15.52 21.34 -6.75
C GLN A 190 14.47 20.70 -5.82
N GLU A 191 13.50 19.97 -6.38
CA GLU A 191 12.35 19.42 -5.64
C GLU A 191 12.50 17.93 -5.30
N LYS A 192 12.05 17.54 -4.09
CA LYS A 192 12.20 16.17 -3.55
C LYS A 192 11.27 15.15 -4.21
N TYR A 193 10.11 15.58 -4.69
CA TYR A 193 9.08 14.74 -5.35
C TYR A 193 8.71 15.32 -6.73
N ASN A 194 9.75 15.63 -7.49
CA ASN A 194 9.74 16.28 -8.78
C ASN A 194 9.08 15.48 -9.93
N HIS A 195 9.35 14.17 -10.01
CA HIS A 195 9.10 13.38 -11.21
C HIS A 195 7.62 13.32 -11.60
N ASN A 196 6.71 13.26 -10.62
CA ASN A 196 5.28 13.17 -10.89
C ASN A 196 4.71 14.44 -11.53
N PHE A 197 5.15 15.62 -11.10
CA PHE A 197 4.65 16.87 -11.66
C PHE A 197 5.12 17.04 -13.10
N THR A 198 6.43 16.90 -13.35
CA THR A 198 7.02 17.06 -14.68
C THR A 198 6.49 16.01 -15.66
N TYR A 199 6.33 14.77 -15.21
CA TYR A 199 5.73 13.71 -16.02
C TYR A 199 4.30 14.05 -16.43
N ASN A 200 3.45 14.45 -15.48
CA ASN A 200 2.04 14.79 -15.76
C ASN A 200 1.93 16.03 -16.65
N TYR A 201 2.77 17.04 -16.42
CA TYR A 201 2.83 18.23 -17.25
C TYR A 201 3.17 17.86 -18.72
N LEU A 202 4.28 17.16 -18.94
CA LEU A 202 4.72 16.79 -20.29
C LEU A 202 3.73 15.84 -20.98
N ARG A 203 3.15 14.90 -20.25
CA ARG A 203 2.10 14.01 -20.78
C ARG A 203 0.86 14.79 -21.18
N GLY A 204 0.44 15.77 -20.38
CA GLY A 204 -0.75 16.59 -20.65
C GLY A 204 -0.57 17.62 -21.77
N LEU A 205 0.66 17.94 -22.17
CA LEU A 205 0.91 18.84 -23.31
C LEU A 205 0.28 18.31 -24.60
N SER A 206 0.28 17.00 -24.80
CA SER A 206 -0.22 16.40 -26.02
C SER A 206 -1.71 16.66 -26.25
N GLU A 207 -2.52 16.80 -25.19
CA GLU A 207 -3.98 16.99 -25.29
C GLU A 207 -4.32 18.30 -25.98
N ASN A 208 -3.73 19.41 -25.50
CA ASN A 208 -4.07 20.76 -25.94
C ASN A 208 -3.02 21.38 -26.90
N TYR A 209 -1.79 20.89 -26.90
CA TYR A 209 -0.63 21.46 -27.62
C TYR A 209 0.21 20.35 -28.28
N SER A 210 -0.43 19.54 -29.15
CA SER A 210 0.24 18.39 -29.80
C SER A 210 1.48 18.79 -30.59
N ASP A 211 1.45 19.90 -31.32
CA ASP A 211 2.56 20.34 -32.16
C ASP A 211 3.79 20.67 -31.30
N THR A 212 3.58 21.36 -30.17
CA THR A 212 4.63 21.64 -29.19
C THR A 212 5.19 20.36 -28.59
N ALA A 213 4.35 19.38 -28.28
CA ALA A 213 4.80 18.08 -27.77
C ALA A 213 5.61 17.29 -28.81
N GLU A 214 5.23 17.33 -30.10
CA GLU A 214 6.01 16.75 -31.19
C GLU A 214 7.38 17.44 -31.32
N SER A 215 7.42 18.77 -31.37
CA SER A 215 8.67 19.54 -31.47
C SER A 215 9.60 19.30 -30.28
N LEU A 216 9.06 19.24 -29.04
CA LEU A 216 9.84 18.90 -27.84
C LEU A 216 10.44 17.48 -27.93
N THR A 217 9.68 16.52 -28.46
CA THR A 217 10.14 15.15 -28.62
C THR A 217 11.26 15.06 -29.66
N GLU A 218 11.11 15.72 -30.81
CA GLU A 218 12.14 15.78 -31.84
C GLU A 218 13.41 16.45 -31.34
N TYR A 219 13.28 17.58 -30.63
CA TYR A 219 14.40 18.29 -30.03
C TYR A 219 15.16 17.39 -29.03
N ALA A 220 14.44 16.74 -28.11
CA ALA A 220 15.04 15.85 -27.11
C ALA A 220 15.70 14.60 -27.75
N CYS A 221 15.13 14.05 -28.83
CA CYS A 221 15.70 12.92 -29.56
C CYS A 221 16.97 13.26 -30.38
N ASN A 222 17.13 14.53 -30.74
CA ASN A 222 18.27 15.05 -31.52
C ASN A 222 19.37 15.66 -30.65
N ASP A 223 19.12 15.85 -29.35
CA ASP A 223 20.11 16.35 -28.40
C ASP A 223 21.26 15.35 -28.21
N THR A 224 22.46 15.76 -28.63
CA THR A 224 23.68 14.95 -28.52
C THR A 224 24.15 14.76 -27.08
N SER A 225 23.76 15.64 -26.16
CA SER A 225 24.16 15.56 -24.76
C SER A 225 23.36 14.53 -23.95
N GLN A 226 22.26 14.02 -24.51
CA GLN A 226 21.33 13.07 -23.88
C GLN A 226 20.73 13.54 -22.56
N GLN A 227 20.84 14.84 -22.25
CA GLN A 227 20.41 15.38 -20.95
C GLN A 227 18.88 15.35 -20.78
N TYR A 228 18.15 15.33 -21.90
CA TYR A 228 16.68 15.38 -21.92
C TYR A 228 15.99 14.03 -22.14
N LEU A 229 16.73 12.90 -22.19
CA LEU A 229 16.15 11.59 -22.47
C LEU A 229 15.01 11.21 -21.51
N ILE A 230 15.13 11.58 -20.22
CA ILE A 230 14.12 11.28 -19.19
C ILE A 230 12.75 11.93 -19.46
N PHE A 231 12.68 12.95 -20.32
CA PHE A 231 11.45 13.67 -20.67
C PHE A 231 10.74 13.10 -21.89
N ILE A 232 11.41 12.25 -22.68
CA ILE A 232 10.82 11.65 -23.88
C ILE A 232 9.64 10.71 -23.57
N PRO A 233 9.71 9.81 -22.56
CA PRO A 233 8.63 8.89 -22.26
C PRO A 233 7.27 9.56 -22.01
N PRO A 234 7.11 10.56 -21.12
CA PRO A 234 5.81 11.19 -20.91
C PRO A 234 5.28 11.90 -22.17
N LEU A 235 6.15 12.49 -22.99
CA LEU A 235 5.75 13.13 -24.25
C LEU A 235 5.20 12.10 -25.25
N LEU A 236 5.92 10.99 -25.47
CA LEU A 236 5.45 9.91 -26.35
C LEU A 236 4.15 9.28 -25.84
N VAL A 237 4.04 9.02 -24.54
CA VAL A 237 2.82 8.47 -23.93
C VAL A 237 1.64 9.40 -24.13
N GLY A 238 1.83 10.71 -24.01
CA GLY A 238 0.79 11.70 -24.30
C GLY A 238 0.39 11.73 -25.76
N LEU A 239 1.33 11.61 -26.70
CA LEU A 239 1.06 11.65 -28.14
C LEU A 239 0.41 10.38 -28.69
N PHE A 240 0.60 9.23 -28.01
CA PHE A 240 0.17 7.92 -28.47
C PHE A 240 -1.32 7.86 -28.87
N PRO A 241 -2.29 8.35 -28.07
CA PRO A 241 -3.71 8.31 -28.43
C PRO A 241 -4.10 9.14 -29.67
N LYS A 242 -3.25 10.08 -30.09
CA LYS A 242 -3.51 10.92 -31.28
C LYS A 242 -3.00 10.30 -32.58
N ASN A 243 -1.92 9.52 -32.51
CA ASN A 243 -1.31 8.88 -33.68
C ASN A 243 -0.48 7.64 -33.25
N GLU A 244 -1.17 6.54 -32.96
CA GLU A 244 -0.57 5.32 -32.41
C GLU A 244 0.57 4.80 -33.29
N ASP A 245 0.38 4.71 -34.61
CA ASP A 245 1.36 4.18 -35.56
C ASP A 245 2.66 4.99 -35.60
N LYS A 246 2.54 6.32 -35.74
CA LYS A 246 3.71 7.23 -35.82
C LYS A 246 4.49 7.18 -34.51
N VAL A 247 3.80 7.27 -33.38
CA VAL A 247 4.43 7.33 -32.04
C VAL A 247 5.07 5.99 -31.68
N PHE A 248 4.42 4.86 -32.04
CA PHE A 248 5.01 3.54 -31.86
C PHE A 248 6.29 3.38 -32.69
N ALA A 249 6.29 3.79 -33.96
CA ALA A 249 7.49 3.77 -34.79
C ALA A 249 8.61 4.66 -34.21
N SER A 250 8.27 5.84 -33.69
CA SER A 250 9.22 6.72 -33.00
C SER A 250 9.83 6.05 -31.77
N ALA A 251 9.03 5.39 -30.93
CA ALA A 251 9.53 4.64 -29.77
C ALA A 251 10.46 3.49 -30.19
N LEU A 252 10.15 2.77 -31.27
CA LEU A 252 11.03 1.74 -31.82
C LEU A 252 12.34 2.32 -32.36
N SER A 253 12.31 3.47 -33.03
CA SER A 253 13.54 4.13 -33.47
C SER A 253 14.42 4.61 -32.30
N LEU A 254 13.79 5.03 -31.20
CA LEU A 254 14.48 5.43 -29.98
C LEU A 254 15.15 4.23 -29.31
N PHE A 255 14.59 3.03 -29.44
CA PHE A 255 15.12 1.81 -28.87
C PHE A 255 16.56 1.51 -29.32
N GLU A 256 16.90 1.82 -30.58
CA GLU A 256 18.26 1.68 -31.12
C GLU A 256 19.26 2.66 -30.49
N LYS A 257 18.79 3.82 -30.02
CA LYS A 257 19.63 4.85 -29.38
C LYS A 257 19.74 4.65 -27.87
N ASP A 258 18.61 4.48 -27.20
CA ASP A 258 18.53 4.26 -25.76
C ASP A 258 17.38 3.30 -25.41
N LYS A 259 17.75 2.07 -25.08
CA LYS A 259 16.80 0.99 -24.78
C LYS A 259 15.93 1.30 -23.57
N VAL A 260 16.50 1.94 -22.53
CA VAL A 260 15.78 2.18 -21.27
C VAL A 260 14.66 3.19 -21.47
N THR A 261 14.94 4.33 -22.11
CA THR A 261 13.95 5.38 -22.37
C THR A 261 12.83 4.87 -23.28
N ALA A 262 13.19 4.11 -24.33
CA ALA A 262 12.21 3.50 -25.21
C ALA A 262 11.29 2.51 -24.47
N LEU A 263 11.86 1.62 -23.63
CA LEU A 263 11.08 0.67 -22.85
C LEU A 263 10.17 1.36 -21.82
N LYS A 264 10.60 2.48 -21.22
CA LYS A 264 9.75 3.30 -20.34
C LYS A 264 8.54 3.86 -21.08
N ALA A 265 8.76 4.41 -22.28
CA ALA A 265 7.66 4.92 -23.11
C ALA A 265 6.68 3.79 -23.47
N LEU A 266 7.21 2.69 -24.02
CA LEU A 266 6.44 1.52 -24.42
C LEU A 266 5.66 0.90 -23.25
N SER A 267 6.22 0.94 -22.03
CA SER A 267 5.52 0.40 -20.87
C SER A 267 4.19 1.10 -20.65
N ASP A 268 4.12 2.42 -20.84
CA ASP A 268 2.97 3.25 -20.53
C ASP A 268 1.98 3.47 -21.68
N PHE A 269 2.22 2.87 -22.85
CA PHE A 269 1.27 2.93 -23.96
C PHE A 269 0.03 2.09 -23.70
N ALA A 270 -1.13 2.64 -24.04
CA ALA A 270 -2.42 1.96 -23.93
C ALA A 270 -2.73 1.22 -25.24
N PHE A 271 -2.07 0.08 -25.48
CA PHE A 271 -2.21 -0.68 -26.72
C PHE A 271 -3.63 -1.21 -26.95
N SER A 272 -4.24 -0.81 -28.06
CA SER A 272 -5.51 -1.31 -28.61
C SER A 272 -5.32 -2.33 -29.73
N ASP A 273 -4.21 -2.27 -30.46
CA ASP A 273 -3.93 -3.12 -31.63
C ASP A 273 -3.06 -4.35 -31.29
N GLY A 274 -3.58 -5.54 -31.61
CA GLY A 274 -2.88 -6.82 -31.45
C GLY A 274 -1.61 -6.95 -32.32
N GLN A 275 -1.53 -6.26 -33.47
CA GLN A 275 -0.31 -6.31 -34.30
C GLN A 275 0.85 -5.53 -33.66
N MET A 276 0.59 -4.34 -33.11
CA MET A 276 1.57 -3.61 -32.30
C MET A 276 2.07 -4.43 -31.11
N ILE A 277 1.15 -5.12 -30.40
CA ILE A 277 1.51 -6.00 -29.28
C ILE A 277 2.42 -7.14 -29.74
N THR A 278 2.16 -7.72 -30.92
CA THR A 278 2.99 -8.79 -31.49
C THR A 278 4.39 -8.28 -31.85
N LYS A 279 4.49 -7.10 -32.48
CA LYS A 279 5.78 -6.46 -32.77
C LYS A 279 6.56 -6.15 -31.50
N LEU A 280 5.88 -5.67 -30.46
CA LEU A 280 6.48 -5.41 -29.15
C LEU A 280 6.99 -6.70 -28.51
N PHE A 281 6.22 -7.79 -28.55
CA PHE A 281 6.65 -9.09 -28.04
C PHE A 281 7.93 -9.58 -28.74
N GLU A 282 7.98 -9.54 -30.07
CA GLU A 282 9.16 -9.95 -30.84
C GLU A 282 10.38 -9.06 -30.53
N LEU A 283 10.17 -7.75 -30.36
CA LEU A 283 11.23 -6.85 -29.89
C LEU A 283 11.77 -7.32 -28.53
N LEU A 284 10.89 -7.52 -27.55
CA LEU A 284 11.27 -7.89 -26.18
C LEU A 284 12.01 -9.22 -26.10
N ARG A 285 11.58 -10.21 -26.89
CA ARG A 285 12.18 -11.53 -26.95
C ARG A 285 13.65 -11.48 -27.39
N ASN A 286 13.96 -10.63 -28.35
CA ASN A 286 15.30 -10.50 -28.92
C ASN A 286 16.27 -9.65 -28.06
N ILE A 287 15.79 -9.03 -26.98
CA ILE A 287 16.63 -8.22 -26.09
C ILE A 287 17.27 -9.11 -25.04
N GLU A 288 18.61 -9.15 -25.03
CA GLU A 288 19.38 -9.56 -23.86
C GLU A 288 19.57 -8.35 -22.92
N PRO A 289 18.96 -8.36 -21.72
CA PRO A 289 19.05 -7.22 -20.82
C PRO A 289 20.43 -7.15 -20.17
N VAL A 290 21.04 -5.96 -20.18
CA VAL A 290 22.40 -5.72 -19.65
C VAL A 290 22.37 -5.06 -18.26
N SER A 291 21.24 -4.46 -17.87
CA SER A 291 21.04 -3.80 -16.58
C SER A 291 19.78 -4.27 -15.86
N GLU A 292 19.77 -4.11 -14.54
CA GLU A 292 18.59 -4.40 -13.69
C GLU A 292 17.35 -3.61 -14.14
N GLU A 293 17.53 -2.35 -14.57
CA GLU A 293 16.43 -1.51 -15.06
C GLU A 293 15.81 -2.08 -16.36
N GLN A 294 16.63 -2.63 -17.26
CA GLN A 294 16.11 -3.32 -18.45
C GLN A 294 15.35 -4.59 -18.10
N ILE A 295 15.82 -5.35 -17.09
CA ILE A 295 15.11 -6.55 -16.58
C ILE A 295 13.76 -6.16 -15.98
N ASN A 296 13.73 -5.09 -15.19
CA ASN A 296 12.52 -4.53 -14.62
C ASN A 296 11.51 -4.14 -15.71
N LEU A 297 11.92 -3.32 -16.68
CA LEU A 297 11.01 -2.85 -17.74
C LEU A 297 10.56 -4.00 -18.67
N LYS A 298 11.46 -4.93 -19.02
CA LYS A 298 11.14 -6.10 -19.84
C LYS A 298 10.10 -6.99 -19.17
N SER A 299 10.28 -7.31 -17.88
CA SER A 299 9.32 -8.13 -17.13
C SER A 299 7.98 -7.41 -16.90
N LEU A 300 8.00 -6.10 -16.63
CA LEU A 300 6.80 -5.28 -16.55
C LEU A 300 5.99 -5.30 -17.86
N LEU A 301 6.68 -5.15 -18.99
CA LEU A 301 6.04 -5.19 -20.32
C LEU A 301 5.41 -6.54 -20.62
N PHE A 302 6.07 -7.66 -20.29
CA PHE A 302 5.44 -8.99 -20.41
C PHE A 302 4.19 -9.11 -19.54
N CYS A 303 4.22 -8.60 -18.30
CA CYS A 303 3.03 -8.59 -17.44
C CYS A 303 1.88 -7.77 -18.07
N ARG A 304 2.17 -6.59 -18.61
CA ARG A 304 1.16 -5.74 -19.27
C ARG A 304 0.58 -6.39 -20.53
N ILE A 305 1.41 -7.11 -21.30
CA ILE A 305 0.94 -7.87 -22.47
C ILE A 305 -0.01 -9.00 -22.04
N ILE A 306 0.30 -9.71 -20.95
CA ILE A 306 -0.56 -10.78 -20.42
C ILE A 306 -1.94 -10.23 -20.02
N GLU A 307 -1.98 -9.08 -19.35
CA GLU A 307 -3.21 -8.42 -18.90
C GLU A 307 -3.99 -7.73 -20.04
N ASN A 308 -3.37 -7.50 -21.19
CA ASN A 308 -4.03 -6.79 -22.28
C ASN A 308 -5.09 -7.67 -22.98
N ASN A 309 -6.29 -7.13 -23.16
CA ASN A 309 -7.40 -7.82 -23.82
C ASN A 309 -7.22 -8.01 -25.34
N ALA A 310 -6.43 -7.16 -25.99
CA ALA A 310 -6.12 -7.25 -27.42
C ALA A 310 -5.02 -8.29 -27.74
N ALA A 311 -4.31 -8.80 -26.72
CA ALA A 311 -3.32 -9.85 -26.89
C ALA A 311 -3.98 -11.23 -27.07
N SER A 312 -3.47 -12.05 -28.00
CA SER A 312 -3.96 -13.42 -28.19
C SER A 312 -3.50 -14.36 -27.08
N ASP A 313 -4.28 -15.39 -26.77
CA ASP A 313 -3.95 -16.37 -25.72
C ASP A 313 -2.59 -17.05 -25.95
N GLN A 314 -2.22 -17.30 -27.21
CA GLN A 314 -0.92 -17.84 -27.59
C GLN A 314 0.21 -16.90 -27.16
N LEU A 315 0.06 -15.60 -27.41
CA LEU A 315 1.06 -14.59 -27.08
C LEU A 315 1.18 -14.41 -25.57
N LYS A 316 0.06 -14.47 -24.84
CA LYS A 316 0.05 -14.50 -23.37
C LYS A 316 0.81 -15.70 -22.81
N ALA A 317 0.56 -16.90 -23.35
CA ALA A 317 1.25 -18.12 -22.97
C ALA A 317 2.77 -18.03 -23.23
N ASP A 318 3.18 -17.43 -24.34
CA ASP A 318 4.59 -17.24 -24.67
C ASP A 318 5.26 -16.20 -23.75
N CYS A 319 4.57 -15.12 -23.35
CA CYS A 319 5.05 -14.19 -22.33
C CYS A 319 5.29 -14.88 -20.97
N ILE A 320 4.41 -15.80 -20.57
CA ILE A 320 4.57 -16.57 -19.32
C ILE A 320 5.82 -17.46 -19.39
N LYS A 321 6.13 -18.05 -20.55
CA LYS A 321 7.36 -18.83 -20.74
C LYS A 321 8.62 -17.96 -20.64
N GLU A 322 8.58 -16.75 -21.18
CA GLU A 322 9.68 -15.79 -21.06
C GLU A 322 9.88 -15.37 -19.58
N LEU A 323 8.80 -15.02 -18.87
CA LEU A 323 8.86 -14.71 -17.42
C LEU A 323 9.44 -15.88 -16.61
N ARG A 324 9.03 -17.12 -16.90
CA ARG A 324 9.61 -18.31 -16.28
C ARG A 324 11.12 -18.38 -16.50
N THR A 325 11.58 -18.12 -17.72
CA THR A 325 13.00 -18.15 -18.08
C THR A 325 13.78 -17.08 -17.32
N MET A 326 13.20 -15.87 -17.17
CA MET A 326 13.78 -14.79 -16.39
C MET A 326 13.86 -15.10 -14.88
N LEU A 327 12.88 -15.81 -14.31
CA LEU A 327 12.91 -16.25 -12.90
C LEU A 327 13.96 -17.33 -12.62
N GLN A 328 14.36 -18.09 -13.65
CA GLN A 328 15.43 -19.08 -13.59
C GLN A 328 16.83 -18.48 -13.82
N ALA A 329 16.94 -17.14 -13.83
CA ALA A 329 18.22 -16.47 -13.90
C ALA A 329 19.16 -16.91 -12.75
N LYS A 330 20.46 -16.95 -13.05
CA LYS A 330 21.49 -17.30 -12.05
C LYS A 330 21.60 -16.28 -10.92
N ASP A 331 21.27 -15.02 -11.22
CA ASP A 331 21.33 -13.93 -10.27
C ASP A 331 19.98 -13.80 -9.50
N PRO A 332 19.96 -14.03 -8.18
CA PRO A 332 18.75 -13.94 -7.37
C PRO A 332 18.09 -12.57 -7.35
N GLU A 333 18.85 -11.47 -7.47
CA GLU A 333 18.30 -10.11 -7.46
C GLU A 333 17.48 -9.84 -8.71
N ASN A 334 17.98 -10.28 -9.88
CA ASN A 334 17.24 -10.20 -11.13
C ASN A 334 15.93 -11.00 -11.08
N ALA A 335 15.96 -12.20 -10.49
CA ALA A 335 14.75 -13.00 -10.29
C ALA A 335 13.76 -12.32 -9.32
N LEU A 336 14.26 -11.62 -8.29
CA LEU A 336 13.42 -10.87 -7.34
C LEU A 336 12.74 -9.68 -8.02
N THR A 337 13.46 -8.93 -8.86
CA THR A 337 12.88 -7.81 -9.64
C THR A 337 11.75 -8.29 -10.55
N VAL A 338 11.93 -9.42 -11.23
CA VAL A 338 10.89 -10.04 -12.06
C VAL A 338 9.69 -10.48 -11.19
N LEU A 339 9.93 -11.10 -10.04
CA LEU A 339 8.88 -11.53 -9.12
C LEU A 339 8.06 -10.34 -8.58
N ASN A 340 8.71 -9.23 -8.25
CA ASN A 340 8.03 -8.02 -7.78
C ASN A 340 7.06 -7.50 -8.86
N ASN A 341 7.46 -7.50 -10.13
CA ASN A 341 6.55 -7.13 -11.22
C ASN A 341 5.39 -8.09 -11.34
N ILE A 342 5.61 -9.41 -11.23
CA ILE A 342 4.54 -10.41 -11.25
C ILE A 342 3.57 -10.22 -10.07
N GLN A 343 4.07 -9.89 -8.88
CA GLN A 343 3.26 -9.68 -7.68
C GLN A 343 2.29 -8.49 -7.82
N TYR A 344 2.76 -7.38 -8.37
CA TYR A 344 1.97 -6.15 -8.48
C TYR A 344 1.12 -6.06 -9.75
N ASN A 345 1.43 -6.84 -10.80
CA ASN A 345 0.66 -6.92 -12.05
C ASN A 345 -0.06 -8.28 -12.13
N MET A 346 -0.53 -8.69 -13.32
CA MET A 346 -1.22 -9.97 -13.59
C MET A 346 -2.48 -10.23 -12.71
N VAL A 347 -3.29 -9.21 -12.41
CA VAL A 347 -4.39 -9.23 -11.44
C VAL A 347 -5.34 -10.41 -11.63
N ASP A 348 -5.74 -10.71 -12.86
CA ASP A 348 -6.71 -11.78 -13.17
C ASP A 348 -6.07 -13.13 -13.56
N TYR A 349 -4.76 -13.28 -13.37
CA TYR A 349 -3.96 -14.47 -13.71
C TYR A 349 -3.34 -15.13 -12.45
N GLU A 350 -4.18 -15.43 -11.45
CA GLU A 350 -3.73 -15.89 -10.13
C GLU A 350 -3.05 -17.27 -10.16
N PHE A 351 -3.54 -18.17 -11.01
CA PHE A 351 -2.95 -19.49 -11.23
C PHE A 351 -1.52 -19.37 -11.77
N GLU A 352 -1.33 -18.58 -12.83
CA GLU A 352 -0.04 -18.36 -13.47
C GLU A 352 0.94 -17.66 -12.52
N LYS A 353 0.48 -16.65 -11.77
CA LYS A 353 1.28 -16.01 -10.71
C LYS A 353 1.76 -17.02 -9.67
N TYR A 354 0.88 -17.91 -9.22
CA TYR A 354 1.21 -18.92 -8.22
C TYR A 354 2.18 -19.96 -8.78
N TYR A 355 2.01 -20.35 -10.05
CA TYR A 355 2.95 -21.20 -10.77
C TYR A 355 4.35 -20.56 -10.84
N LEU A 356 4.44 -19.28 -11.23
CA LEU A 356 5.68 -18.52 -11.32
C LEU A 356 6.34 -18.33 -9.94
N LEU A 357 5.56 -18.13 -8.87
CA LEU A 357 6.06 -18.09 -7.50
C LEU A 357 6.78 -19.37 -7.12
N ASN A 358 6.21 -20.54 -7.43
CA ASN A 358 6.83 -21.82 -7.10
C ASN A 358 8.20 -21.96 -7.79
N ILE A 359 8.30 -21.57 -9.07
CA ILE A 359 9.57 -21.55 -9.81
C ILE A 359 10.61 -20.64 -9.13
N TYR A 360 10.20 -19.44 -8.70
CA TYR A 360 11.07 -18.52 -7.99
C TYR A 360 11.60 -19.11 -6.67
N ILE A 361 10.71 -19.73 -5.88
CA ILE A 361 11.07 -20.33 -4.58
C ILE A 361 12.01 -21.52 -4.79
N GLU A 362 11.75 -22.37 -5.78
CA GLU A 362 12.61 -23.50 -6.12
C GLU A 362 14.02 -23.05 -6.51
N ASN A 363 14.13 -21.96 -7.29
CA ASN A 363 15.42 -21.42 -7.73
C ASN A 363 16.18 -20.69 -6.61
N THR A 364 15.53 -19.75 -5.92
CA THR A 364 16.20 -18.82 -4.99
C THR A 364 16.19 -19.27 -3.53
N LYS A 365 15.27 -20.17 -3.16
CA LYS A 365 14.98 -20.57 -1.77
C LYS A 365 14.60 -19.41 -0.84
N ASN A 366 14.29 -18.23 -1.38
CA ASN A 366 13.96 -17.04 -0.61
C ASN A 366 12.47 -17.04 -0.21
N LEU A 367 12.17 -17.55 0.98
CA LEU A 367 10.79 -17.60 1.50
C LEU A 367 10.27 -16.26 2.06
N LYS A 368 11.12 -15.22 2.19
CA LYS A 368 10.69 -13.93 2.76
C LYS A 368 9.70 -13.19 1.87
N VAL A 369 9.73 -13.44 0.56
CA VAL A 369 8.83 -12.82 -0.43
C VAL A 369 7.36 -13.13 -0.16
N LEU A 370 7.06 -14.27 0.47
CA LEU A 370 5.71 -14.73 0.77
C LEU A 370 4.92 -13.78 1.67
N LYS A 371 5.61 -12.95 2.47
CA LYS A 371 4.98 -12.00 3.40
C LYS A 371 4.05 -11.00 2.70
N HIS A 372 4.38 -10.60 1.48
CA HIS A 372 3.65 -9.59 0.73
C HIS A 372 3.06 -10.13 -0.58
N PHE A 373 3.50 -11.30 -1.05
CA PHE A 373 3.13 -11.83 -2.35
C PHE A 373 1.61 -12.00 -2.55
N PHE A 374 0.90 -12.50 -1.53
CA PHE A 374 -0.54 -12.74 -1.60
C PHE A 374 -1.39 -11.48 -1.35
N TYR A 375 -0.79 -10.28 -1.30
CA TYR A 375 -1.52 -9.03 -1.04
C TYR A 375 -2.48 -8.61 -2.15
N ASN A 376 -2.34 -9.12 -3.38
CA ASN A 376 -3.24 -8.77 -4.49
C ASN A 376 -4.15 -9.92 -4.93
N TYR A 377 -4.07 -11.08 -4.27
CA TYR A 377 -4.90 -12.24 -4.61
C TYR A 377 -6.34 -12.07 -4.12
N LYS A 378 -7.30 -12.63 -4.86
CA LYS A 378 -8.73 -12.70 -4.57
C LYS A 378 -9.09 -14.08 -4.01
N ASP A 379 -8.54 -15.14 -4.59
CA ASP A 379 -8.79 -16.52 -4.14
C ASP A 379 -7.83 -16.93 -3.01
N PRO A 380 -8.34 -17.27 -1.80
CA PRO A 380 -7.51 -17.76 -0.70
C PRO A 380 -6.89 -19.13 -0.97
N GLN A 381 -7.42 -19.96 -1.88
CA GLN A 381 -6.96 -21.33 -2.12
C GLN A 381 -5.44 -21.44 -2.30
N TYR A 382 -4.84 -20.56 -3.11
CA TYR A 382 -3.40 -20.56 -3.39
C TYR A 382 -2.54 -20.35 -2.13
N LEU A 383 -3.02 -19.55 -1.17
CA LEU A 383 -2.36 -19.37 0.11
C LEU A 383 -2.45 -20.65 0.96
N PHE A 384 -3.60 -21.31 0.97
CA PHE A 384 -3.80 -22.52 1.75
C PHE A 384 -3.00 -23.70 1.19
N GLU A 385 -2.86 -23.81 -0.14
CA GLU A 385 -2.01 -24.82 -0.76
C GLU A 385 -0.54 -24.69 -0.33
N ILE A 386 0.01 -23.47 -0.30
CA ILE A 386 1.40 -23.27 0.12
C ILE A 386 1.59 -23.49 1.62
N LEU A 387 0.57 -23.18 2.43
CA LEU A 387 0.56 -23.47 3.87
C LEU A 387 0.59 -24.99 4.12
N VAL A 388 -0.22 -25.77 3.37
CA VAL A 388 -0.24 -27.23 3.44
C VAL A 388 1.12 -27.81 3.06
N LYS A 389 1.67 -27.45 1.89
CA LYS A 389 3.00 -27.92 1.44
C LYS A 389 4.09 -27.62 2.46
N ARG A 390 4.06 -26.42 3.07
CA ARG A 390 5.04 -26.04 4.10
C ARG A 390 4.85 -26.84 5.38
N HIS A 391 3.62 -27.10 5.79
CA HIS A 391 3.31 -27.91 6.96
C HIS A 391 3.73 -29.37 6.76
N GLU A 392 3.61 -29.93 5.55
CA GLU A 392 4.13 -31.27 5.23
C GLU A 392 5.65 -31.37 5.38
N LEU A 393 6.38 -30.29 5.06
CA LEU A 393 7.84 -30.26 5.19
C LEU A 393 8.35 -30.01 6.61
N LEU A 394 7.66 -29.16 7.39
CA LEU A 394 8.11 -28.70 8.71
C LEU A 394 7.34 -29.31 9.89
N GLY A 395 6.23 -29.99 9.61
CA GLY A 395 5.31 -30.53 10.59
C GLY A 395 4.78 -29.48 11.58
N LEU A 396 4.51 -29.93 12.80
CA LEU A 396 4.01 -29.10 13.89
C LEU A 396 4.94 -27.93 14.25
N ARG A 397 6.24 -28.02 13.99
CA ARG A 397 7.20 -26.94 14.30
C ARG A 397 7.20 -25.81 13.27
N GLY A 398 6.50 -25.98 12.15
CA GLY A 398 6.37 -24.94 11.13
C GLY A 398 5.68 -23.68 11.64
N SER A 399 6.39 -22.55 11.62
CA SER A 399 5.79 -21.23 11.90
C SER A 399 5.00 -20.72 10.70
N ILE A 400 3.83 -20.13 10.98
CA ILE A 400 2.94 -19.46 10.02
C ILE A 400 3.11 -17.94 9.98
N GLU A 401 4.03 -17.37 10.76
CA GLU A 401 4.20 -15.91 10.90
C GLU A 401 4.39 -15.19 9.57
N LEU A 402 5.04 -15.84 8.60
CA LEU A 402 5.23 -15.28 7.26
C LEU A 402 3.92 -15.07 6.49
N PHE A 403 2.85 -15.76 6.85
CA PHE A 403 1.55 -15.70 6.16
C PHE A 403 0.51 -14.88 6.92
N LYS A 404 0.83 -14.41 8.14
CA LYS A 404 -0.10 -13.69 9.01
C LYS A 404 -0.78 -12.50 8.32
N SER A 405 -0.01 -11.67 7.62
CA SER A 405 -0.55 -10.54 6.84
C SER A 405 -1.55 -10.99 5.76
N ALA A 406 -1.23 -12.07 5.04
CA ALA A 406 -2.08 -12.60 3.99
C ALA A 406 -3.37 -13.22 4.55
N ILE A 407 -3.26 -14.02 5.62
CA ILE A 407 -4.41 -14.63 6.32
C ILE A 407 -5.37 -13.54 6.79
N ASN A 408 -4.85 -12.50 7.46
CA ASN A 408 -5.66 -11.38 7.95
C ASN A 408 -6.41 -10.69 6.80
N ARG A 409 -5.69 -10.36 5.72
CA ARG A 409 -6.31 -9.73 4.56
C ARG A 409 -7.43 -10.59 3.96
N PHE A 410 -7.20 -11.88 3.76
CA PHE A 410 -8.22 -12.77 3.19
C PHE A 410 -9.43 -12.91 4.10
N PHE A 411 -9.22 -12.97 5.42
CA PHE A 411 -10.32 -12.99 6.36
C PHE A 411 -11.16 -11.69 6.33
N ASP A 412 -10.51 -10.54 6.12
CA ASP A 412 -11.18 -9.24 6.02
C ASP A 412 -11.94 -9.05 4.70
N ILE A 413 -11.37 -9.47 3.58
CA ILE A 413 -11.93 -9.23 2.23
C ILE A 413 -12.86 -10.36 1.77
N ASN A 414 -12.52 -11.61 2.08
CA ASN A 414 -13.20 -12.80 1.57
C ASN A 414 -13.37 -13.85 2.68
N ARG A 415 -14.16 -13.46 3.70
CA ARG A 415 -14.34 -14.26 4.91
C ARG A 415 -14.92 -15.64 4.64
N GLU A 416 -15.94 -15.75 3.79
CA GLU A 416 -16.65 -17.02 3.59
C GLU A 416 -15.78 -18.10 2.95
N GLU A 417 -15.04 -17.77 1.89
CA GLU A 417 -14.12 -18.72 1.25
C GLU A 417 -12.92 -19.03 2.15
N THR A 418 -12.41 -18.04 2.87
CA THR A 418 -11.32 -18.25 3.84
C THR A 418 -11.77 -19.20 4.96
N GLU A 419 -12.98 -19.01 5.50
CA GLU A 419 -13.56 -19.95 6.48
C GLU A 419 -13.73 -21.34 5.88
N ALA A 420 -14.19 -21.46 4.63
CA ALA A 420 -14.32 -22.75 3.95
C ALA A 420 -12.99 -23.49 3.80
N GLN A 421 -11.91 -22.77 3.46
CA GLN A 421 -10.56 -23.34 3.39
C GLN A 421 -10.05 -23.81 4.75
N ILE A 422 -10.31 -23.04 5.83
CA ILE A 422 -9.93 -23.44 7.20
C ILE A 422 -10.73 -24.69 7.63
N LEU A 423 -12.02 -24.75 7.32
CA LEU A 423 -12.85 -25.93 7.60
C LEU A 423 -12.39 -27.15 6.80
N HIS A 424 -11.94 -26.94 5.57
CA HIS A 424 -11.41 -28.02 4.73
C HIS A 424 -10.17 -28.68 5.33
N LEU A 425 -9.29 -27.91 5.97
CA LEU A 425 -8.12 -28.46 6.68
C LEU A 425 -8.51 -29.43 7.80
N PHE A 426 -9.64 -29.20 8.48
CA PHE A 426 -10.15 -30.10 9.52
C PHE A 426 -10.73 -31.42 8.98
N ASN A 427 -10.89 -31.60 7.67
CA ASN A 427 -11.26 -32.93 7.15
C ASN A 427 -10.10 -33.94 7.26
N PHE A 428 -8.86 -33.45 7.39
CA PHE A 428 -7.66 -34.26 7.44
C PHE A 428 -6.94 -34.08 8.76
N ARG A 429 -6.73 -35.19 9.49
CA ARG A 429 -6.15 -35.17 10.83
C ARG A 429 -4.79 -34.45 10.87
N ASN A 430 -3.92 -34.77 9.90
CA ASN A 430 -2.57 -34.21 9.78
C ASN A 430 -2.53 -32.69 9.60
N TYR A 431 -3.61 -32.07 9.09
CA TYR A 431 -3.69 -30.62 8.83
C TYR A 431 -4.52 -29.87 9.88
N SER A 432 -5.15 -30.59 10.81
CA SER A 432 -6.00 -29.99 11.85
C SER A 432 -5.23 -29.00 12.75
N PHE A 433 -3.96 -29.28 13.07
CA PHE A 433 -3.11 -28.34 13.81
C PHE A 433 -2.71 -27.11 13.01
N LEU A 434 -2.56 -27.24 11.69
CA LEU A 434 -2.35 -26.08 10.83
C LEU A 434 -3.56 -25.16 10.86
N ALA A 435 -4.78 -25.72 10.81
CA ALA A 435 -6.02 -24.96 10.94
C ALA A 435 -6.08 -24.18 12.26
N LEU A 436 -5.68 -24.79 13.38
CA LEU A 436 -5.62 -24.12 14.69
C LEU A 436 -4.60 -22.99 14.74
N LYS A 437 -3.39 -23.21 14.19
CA LYS A 437 -2.41 -22.12 14.08
C LYS A 437 -2.97 -20.94 13.31
N ILE A 438 -3.67 -21.18 12.21
CA ILE A 438 -4.31 -20.12 11.41
C ILE A 438 -5.35 -19.38 12.26
N ILE A 439 -6.21 -20.09 13.00
CA ILE A 439 -7.21 -19.50 13.89
C ILE A 439 -6.58 -18.60 14.96
N LEU A 440 -5.45 -19.03 15.53
CA LEU A 440 -4.70 -18.33 16.57
C LEU A 440 -3.74 -17.25 16.03
N CYS A 441 -3.71 -17.01 14.72
CA CYS A 441 -2.71 -16.14 14.10
C CYS A 441 -2.93 -14.64 14.40
N ILE A 442 -4.14 -14.24 14.77
CA ILE A 442 -4.45 -12.83 15.09
C ILE A 442 -3.63 -12.33 16.27
N SER A 443 -3.12 -11.10 16.16
CA SER A 443 -2.48 -10.43 17.30
C SER A 443 -3.54 -10.13 18.37
N GLY A 444 -3.49 -10.84 19.48
CA GLY A 444 -4.34 -10.58 20.66
C GLY A 444 -5.76 -11.16 20.60
N GLY A 445 -5.97 -12.25 19.84
CA GLY A 445 -7.28 -12.91 19.76
C GLY A 445 -7.32 -14.10 18.80
N ILE A 446 -8.54 -14.61 18.56
CA ILE A 446 -8.82 -15.75 17.68
C ILE A 446 -9.76 -15.37 16.54
N TYR A 447 -9.60 -16.01 15.39
CA TYR A 447 -10.61 -15.95 14.33
C TYR A 447 -11.90 -16.64 14.77
N HIS A 448 -13.01 -15.91 14.77
CA HIS A 448 -14.33 -16.46 15.07
C HIS A 448 -14.94 -17.15 13.84
N ILE A 449 -14.53 -18.39 13.61
CA ILE A 449 -15.02 -19.24 12.51
C ILE A 449 -16.26 -20.01 12.95
N ASN A 450 -17.21 -20.22 12.03
CA ASN A 450 -18.34 -21.10 12.29
C ASN A 450 -17.98 -22.58 12.02
N LEU A 451 -17.41 -23.24 13.03
CA LEU A 451 -17.01 -24.65 12.96
C LEU A 451 -18.17 -25.64 12.79
N LEU A 452 -19.41 -25.21 13.05
CA LEU A 452 -20.61 -26.04 12.88
C LEU A 452 -20.96 -26.31 11.41
N LYS A 453 -20.40 -25.54 10.47
CA LYS A 453 -20.57 -25.76 9.02
C LYS A 453 -19.81 -26.97 8.49
N GLY A 454 -18.86 -27.54 9.26
CA GLY A 454 -18.05 -28.68 8.84
C GLY A 454 -18.81 -30.01 8.82
N SER A 455 -18.24 -31.00 8.12
CA SER A 455 -18.68 -32.41 8.18
C SER A 455 -18.60 -32.95 9.62
N LYS A 456 -19.29 -34.05 9.91
CA LYS A 456 -19.21 -34.70 11.23
C LYS A 456 -17.75 -35.01 11.60
N GLU A 457 -17.01 -35.58 10.65
CA GLU A 457 -15.59 -35.94 10.80
C GLU A 457 -14.73 -34.70 11.08
N ALA A 458 -14.94 -33.61 10.34
CA ALA A 458 -14.21 -32.37 10.56
C ALA A 458 -14.49 -31.75 11.92
N GLN A 459 -15.74 -31.79 12.38
CA GLN A 459 -16.09 -31.31 13.72
C GLN A 459 -15.43 -32.16 14.82
N MET A 460 -15.38 -33.49 14.65
CA MET A 460 -14.69 -34.37 15.60
C MET A 460 -13.18 -34.12 15.63
N GLN A 461 -12.54 -33.98 14.47
CA GLN A 461 -11.12 -33.66 14.37
C GLN A 461 -10.81 -32.28 14.96
N ALA A 462 -11.67 -31.27 14.72
CA ALA A 462 -11.52 -29.96 15.34
C ALA A 462 -11.57 -30.03 16.88
N VAL A 463 -12.50 -30.79 17.45
CA VAL A 463 -12.57 -31.04 18.90
C VAL A 463 -11.29 -31.73 19.40
N GLU A 464 -10.84 -32.78 18.72
CA GLU A 464 -9.65 -33.53 19.11
C GLU A 464 -8.40 -32.64 19.12
N SER A 465 -8.20 -31.87 18.05
CA SER A 465 -7.03 -31.01 17.89
C SER A 465 -7.07 -29.83 18.85
N MET A 466 -8.22 -29.19 19.08
CA MET A 466 -8.34 -28.09 20.06
C MET A 466 -8.03 -28.56 21.49
N CYS A 467 -8.49 -29.76 21.85
CA CYS A 467 -8.23 -30.37 23.16
C CYS A 467 -6.79 -30.87 23.33
N SER A 468 -6.10 -31.14 22.22
CA SER A 468 -4.73 -31.65 22.21
C SER A 468 -3.69 -30.54 22.01
N PHE A 469 -4.11 -29.37 21.52
CA PHE A 469 -3.18 -28.29 21.19
C PHE A 469 -2.50 -27.73 22.46
N PRO A 470 -1.17 -27.61 22.46
CA PRO A 470 -0.39 -27.35 23.69
C PRO A 470 -0.52 -25.96 24.29
N TYR A 471 -1.08 -25.01 23.55
CA TYR A 471 -1.11 -23.60 23.95
C TYR A 471 -2.53 -23.05 23.78
N SER A 472 -2.96 -22.11 24.63
CA SER A 472 -4.17 -21.31 24.40
C SER A 472 -5.51 -22.08 24.38
N ILE A 473 -5.69 -23.13 25.20
CA ILE A 473 -7.03 -23.72 25.39
C ILE A 473 -8.04 -22.68 25.88
N ASP A 474 -7.57 -21.71 26.68
CA ASP A 474 -8.35 -20.57 27.17
C ASP A 474 -8.95 -19.75 26.03
N ASP A 475 -8.14 -19.44 25.01
CA ASP A 475 -8.56 -18.66 23.85
C ASP A 475 -9.50 -19.48 22.94
N LEU A 476 -9.24 -20.79 22.81
CA LEU A 476 -10.02 -21.70 21.96
C LEU A 476 -11.35 -22.13 22.60
N LEU A 477 -11.50 -21.99 23.92
CA LEU A 477 -12.65 -22.51 24.67
C LEU A 477 -14.00 -22.02 24.13
N ILE A 478 -14.07 -20.75 23.75
CA ILE A 478 -15.28 -20.13 23.19
C ILE A 478 -15.69 -20.82 21.87
N LEU A 479 -14.72 -21.17 21.03
CA LEU A 479 -14.99 -21.91 19.78
C LEU A 479 -15.36 -23.36 20.06
N LEU A 480 -14.64 -24.00 20.98
CA LEU A 480 -14.85 -25.39 21.37
C LEU A 480 -16.26 -25.62 21.95
N LEU A 481 -16.75 -24.70 22.78
CA LEU A 481 -18.08 -24.82 23.38
C LEU A 481 -19.23 -24.67 22.36
N LYS A 482 -19.01 -24.08 21.18
CA LYS A 482 -20.04 -24.02 20.14
C LYS A 482 -20.45 -25.40 19.64
N PHE A 483 -19.57 -26.40 19.69
CA PHE A 483 -19.90 -27.77 19.26
C PHE A 483 -21.03 -28.42 20.08
N ARG A 484 -21.40 -27.87 21.24
CA ARG A 484 -22.61 -28.27 22.01
C ARG A 484 -23.90 -28.09 21.21
N GLU A 485 -23.91 -27.17 20.25
CA GLU A 485 -25.04 -26.84 19.38
C GLU A 485 -25.00 -27.61 18.06
N SER A 486 -24.02 -28.51 17.87
CA SER A 486 -23.92 -29.33 16.65
C SER A 486 -25.19 -30.17 16.42
N SER A 487 -25.60 -30.27 15.15
CA SER A 487 -26.68 -31.15 14.71
C SER A 487 -26.35 -32.63 14.94
N PHE A 488 -25.06 -32.97 15.01
CA PHE A 488 -24.61 -34.35 15.21
C PHE A 488 -24.51 -34.68 16.70
N LYS A 489 -25.32 -35.65 17.17
CA LYS A 489 -25.29 -36.10 18.57
C LYS A 489 -23.93 -36.67 18.98
N GLU A 490 -23.25 -37.37 18.07
CA GLU A 490 -21.95 -37.99 18.33
C GLU A 490 -20.86 -36.96 18.59
N VAL A 491 -20.87 -35.82 17.88
CA VAL A 491 -19.93 -34.71 18.10
C VAL A 491 -20.13 -34.12 19.49
N ARG A 492 -21.39 -33.92 19.91
CA ARG A 492 -21.72 -33.39 21.25
C ARG A 492 -21.25 -34.32 22.37
N GLN A 493 -21.45 -35.63 22.19
CA GLN A 493 -20.97 -36.63 23.15
C GLN A 493 -19.44 -36.66 23.20
N TYR A 494 -18.78 -36.67 22.03
CA TYR A 494 -17.33 -36.68 21.92
C TYR A 494 -16.68 -35.46 22.57
N LEU A 495 -17.25 -34.27 22.38
CA LEU A 495 -16.85 -33.05 23.06
C LEU A 495 -16.94 -33.20 24.58
N GLN A 496 -18.07 -33.70 25.08
CA GLN A 496 -18.30 -33.86 26.50
C GLN A 496 -17.33 -34.86 27.13
N ASP A 497 -17.06 -35.97 26.45
CA ASP A 497 -16.12 -36.98 26.91
C ASP A 497 -14.68 -36.42 26.94
N LYS A 498 -14.26 -35.70 25.89
CA LYS A 498 -12.92 -35.09 25.82
C LYS A 498 -12.71 -33.98 26.84
N LEU A 499 -13.70 -33.11 27.06
CA LEU A 499 -13.62 -32.10 28.12
C LEU A 499 -13.61 -32.75 29.52
N SER A 500 -14.33 -33.86 29.72
CA SER A 500 -14.31 -34.60 30.99
C SER A 500 -12.95 -35.22 31.27
N GLU A 501 -12.30 -35.77 30.24
CA GLU A 501 -10.91 -36.26 30.30
C GLU A 501 -9.95 -35.12 30.69
N LEU A 502 -10.07 -33.95 30.05
CA LEU A 502 -9.23 -32.79 30.35
C LEU A 502 -9.44 -32.23 31.77
N VAL A 503 -10.68 -32.21 32.27
CA VAL A 503 -10.96 -31.85 33.67
C VAL A 503 -10.35 -32.88 34.62
N LEU A 504 -10.52 -34.18 34.36
CA LEU A 504 -9.99 -35.22 35.26
C LEU A 504 -8.46 -35.22 35.31
N GLU A 505 -7.80 -35.15 34.15
CA GLU A 505 -6.38 -35.49 34.03
C GLU A 505 -5.46 -34.28 33.87
N VAL A 506 -5.96 -33.17 33.32
CA VAL A 506 -5.10 -32.09 32.80
C VAL A 506 -5.25 -30.77 33.56
N TYR A 507 -6.43 -30.15 33.50
CA TYR A 507 -6.69 -28.76 33.93
C TYR A 507 -7.55 -28.64 35.18
N HIS A 508 -8.24 -29.71 35.59
CA HIS A 508 -8.96 -29.80 36.87
C HIS A 508 -10.02 -28.68 37.04
N GLU A 509 -10.06 -28.05 38.21
CA GLU A 509 -11.04 -27.02 38.59
C GLU A 509 -11.03 -25.83 37.63
N LEU A 510 -9.85 -25.41 37.17
CA LEU A 510 -9.67 -24.20 36.35
C LEU A 510 -10.47 -24.27 35.05
N LEU A 511 -10.43 -25.41 34.36
CA LEU A 511 -11.17 -25.59 33.10
C LEU A 511 -12.68 -25.61 33.32
N LEU A 512 -13.15 -26.25 34.40
CA LEU A 512 -14.58 -26.28 34.70
C LEU A 512 -15.12 -24.87 34.99
N ASP A 513 -14.38 -24.08 35.77
CA ASP A 513 -14.76 -22.70 36.08
C ASP A 513 -14.78 -21.83 34.82
N ALA A 514 -13.78 -21.97 33.94
CA ALA A 514 -13.76 -21.28 32.65
C ALA A 514 -14.93 -21.69 31.74
N ILE A 515 -15.33 -22.97 31.74
CA ILE A 515 -16.51 -23.44 31.00
C ILE A 515 -17.78 -22.81 31.59
N LYS A 516 -17.93 -22.81 32.91
CA LYS A 516 -19.10 -22.24 33.60
C LYS A 516 -19.29 -20.75 33.30
N LEU A 517 -18.20 -19.98 33.18
CA LEU A 517 -18.24 -18.57 32.81
C LEU A 517 -18.80 -18.31 31.39
N ASN A 518 -18.69 -19.29 30.49
CA ASN A 518 -19.13 -19.19 29.10
C ASN A 518 -20.49 -19.86 28.82
N LEU A 519 -21.13 -20.45 29.85
CA LEU A 519 -22.41 -21.16 29.73
C LEU A 519 -23.53 -20.42 30.45
N GLY A 520 -24.73 -20.49 29.88
CA GLY A 520 -25.94 -19.94 30.48
C GLY A 520 -26.57 -20.90 31.50
N SER A 521 -27.72 -20.50 32.03
CA SER A 521 -28.55 -21.29 32.95
C SER A 521 -29.61 -22.15 32.24
N SER A 522 -29.41 -22.42 30.94
CA SER A 522 -30.36 -23.24 30.16
C SER A 522 -30.31 -24.70 30.59
N LYS A 523 -31.41 -25.44 30.38
CA LYS A 523 -31.49 -26.87 30.71
C LYS A 523 -30.46 -27.71 29.92
N ILE A 524 -30.19 -27.31 28.67
CA ILE A 524 -29.20 -27.98 27.81
C ILE A 524 -27.78 -27.76 28.37
N ASP A 525 -27.47 -26.54 28.82
CA ASP A 525 -26.16 -26.23 29.41
C ASP A 525 -25.96 -26.97 30.74
N GLN A 526 -27.01 -27.06 31.57
CA GLN A 526 -26.96 -27.85 32.81
C GLN A 526 -26.75 -29.34 32.55
N ASP A 527 -27.44 -29.90 31.54
CA ASP A 527 -27.26 -31.31 31.17
C ASP A 527 -25.87 -31.57 30.57
N PHE A 528 -25.28 -30.59 29.87
CA PHE A 528 -23.91 -30.65 29.38
C PHE A 528 -22.85 -30.63 30.51
N LEU A 529 -23.10 -29.85 31.57
CA LEU A 529 -22.16 -29.70 32.70
C LEU A 529 -22.08 -30.93 33.61
N LYS A 530 -23.15 -31.72 33.75
CA LYS A 530 -23.21 -32.83 34.73
C LYS A 530 -22.04 -33.83 34.63
N PRO A 531 -21.62 -34.32 33.44
CA PRO A 531 -20.49 -35.25 33.37
C PRO A 531 -19.14 -34.60 33.70
N LEU A 532 -18.98 -33.31 33.43
CA LEU A 532 -17.77 -32.55 33.77
C LEU A 532 -17.66 -32.38 35.29
N GLU A 533 -18.77 -32.10 35.97
CA GLU A 533 -18.82 -32.01 37.44
C GLU A 533 -18.48 -33.37 38.09
N LYS A 534 -19.01 -34.47 37.54
CA LYS A 534 -18.63 -35.82 38.00
C LYS A 534 -17.16 -36.14 37.76
N ALA A 535 -16.56 -35.67 36.67
CA ALA A 535 -15.14 -35.83 36.41
C ALA A 535 -14.29 -35.07 37.44
N LEU A 536 -14.74 -33.88 37.84
CA LEU A 536 -14.09 -33.11 38.90
C LEU A 536 -14.21 -33.79 40.27
N GLU A 537 -15.39 -34.31 40.62
CA GLU A 537 -15.59 -35.09 41.86
C GLU A 537 -14.59 -36.25 41.95
N LYS A 538 -14.44 -37.01 40.87
CA LYS A 538 -13.44 -38.10 40.79
C LYS A 538 -12.01 -37.58 40.94
N TYR A 539 -11.67 -36.44 40.35
CA TYR A 539 -10.36 -35.83 40.55
C TYR A 539 -10.13 -35.48 42.03
N LEU A 540 -11.12 -34.89 42.69
CA LEU A 540 -11.03 -34.53 44.11
C LEU A 540 -10.88 -35.76 45.01
N GLU A 541 -11.55 -36.88 44.68
CA GLU A 541 -11.35 -38.17 45.34
C GLU A 541 -9.90 -38.67 45.17
N ILE A 542 -9.37 -38.64 43.94
CA ILE A 542 -7.98 -39.03 43.65
C ILE A 542 -6.98 -38.12 44.38
N LYS A 543 -7.26 -36.82 44.44
CA LYS A 543 -6.42 -35.84 45.12
C LYS A 543 -6.36 -36.12 46.62
N LYS A 544 -7.52 -36.30 47.27
CA LYS A 544 -7.60 -36.68 48.70
C LYS A 544 -6.86 -37.98 48.98
N PHE A 545 -7.08 -39.00 48.14
CA PHE A 545 -6.37 -40.27 48.26
C PHE A 545 -4.85 -40.09 48.16
N LYS A 546 -4.35 -39.28 47.22
CA LYS A 546 -2.90 -38.99 47.11
C LYS A 546 -2.37 -38.21 48.32
N GLU A 547 -3.15 -37.29 48.87
CA GLU A 547 -2.80 -36.51 50.06
C GLU A 547 -2.71 -37.36 51.33
N GLU A 548 -3.41 -38.50 51.40
CA GLU A 548 -3.33 -39.46 52.52
C GLU A 548 -1.96 -40.15 52.59
N PHE A 549 -1.21 -40.25 51.49
CA PHE A 549 0.13 -40.84 51.45
C PHE A 549 1.21 -39.77 51.53
N ASN A 550 1.78 -39.57 52.72
CA ASN A 550 2.84 -38.59 52.97
C ASN A 550 4.08 -38.76 52.07
N ASP A 551 4.40 -40.01 51.68
CA ASP A 551 5.53 -40.35 50.82
C ASP A 551 5.36 -39.85 49.37
N LEU A 552 4.15 -39.46 48.97
CA LEU A 552 3.85 -38.91 47.64
C LEU A 552 3.72 -37.38 47.67
N ASN A 553 4.01 -36.73 48.80
CA ASN A 553 3.94 -35.28 48.90
C ASN A 553 5.17 -34.64 48.23
N PRO A 554 5.02 -34.01 47.04
CA PRO A 554 6.16 -33.45 46.32
C PRO A 554 6.84 -32.33 47.11
N ILE A 555 6.10 -31.57 47.91
CA ILE A 555 6.66 -30.51 48.75
C ILE A 555 7.56 -31.11 49.84
N LYS A 556 7.25 -32.30 50.40
CA LYS A 556 8.12 -32.93 51.40
C LYS A 556 9.34 -33.60 50.77
N ASN A 557 9.15 -34.28 49.63
CA ASN A 557 10.22 -35.00 48.94
C ASN A 557 11.22 -34.04 48.26
N GLU A 558 10.72 -33.01 47.56
CA GLU A 558 11.59 -32.00 46.95
C GLU A 558 12.20 -31.07 48.00
N ARG A 559 11.50 -30.76 49.10
CA ARG A 559 12.08 -29.93 50.16
C ARG A 559 13.31 -30.57 50.79
N ALA A 560 13.33 -31.89 50.99
CA ALA A 560 14.54 -32.55 51.48
C ALA A 560 15.72 -32.40 50.51
N LEU A 561 15.48 -32.49 49.20
CA LEU A 561 16.49 -32.31 48.15
C LEU A 561 16.90 -30.84 47.96
N MET A 562 15.94 -29.91 48.02
CA MET A 562 16.16 -28.47 47.95
C MET A 562 16.87 -27.95 49.19
N ASP A 563 16.45 -28.38 50.39
CA ASP A 563 17.11 -28.05 51.65
C ASP A 563 18.54 -28.61 51.64
N LEU A 564 18.77 -29.82 51.12
CA LEU A 564 20.12 -30.37 50.91
C LEU A 564 20.91 -29.53 49.89
N TYR A 565 20.32 -29.16 48.75
CA TYR A 565 20.96 -28.32 47.75
C TYR A 565 21.35 -26.95 48.33
N TYR A 566 20.44 -26.23 48.97
CA TYR A 566 20.71 -24.95 49.62
C TYR A 566 21.67 -25.09 50.80
N SER A 567 21.63 -26.21 51.53
CA SER A 567 22.62 -26.49 52.59
C SER A 567 24.01 -26.69 52.01
N LEU A 568 24.14 -27.43 50.91
CA LEU A 568 25.40 -27.62 50.18
C LEU A 568 25.88 -26.31 49.55
N GLU A 569 24.98 -25.53 48.96
CA GLU A 569 25.26 -24.20 48.40
C GLU A 569 25.75 -23.24 49.49
N HIS A 570 25.07 -23.20 50.65
CA HIS A 570 25.49 -22.44 51.82
C HIS A 570 26.81 -22.94 52.40
N GLU A 571 27.06 -24.26 52.42
CA GLU A 571 28.32 -24.82 52.88
C GLU A 571 29.47 -24.44 51.94
N VAL A 572 29.26 -24.51 50.62
CA VAL A 572 30.21 -24.03 49.60
C VAL A 572 30.43 -22.52 49.75
N HIS A 573 29.37 -21.72 49.87
CA HIS A 573 29.45 -20.28 50.11
C HIS A 573 30.03 -19.89 51.47
N ALA A 574 30.01 -20.76 52.47
CA ALA A 574 30.67 -20.54 53.75
C ALA A 574 32.15 -20.96 53.73
N LYS A 575 32.54 -21.86 52.83
CA LYS A 575 33.94 -22.24 52.56
C LYS A 575 34.66 -21.19 51.70
N ILE A 576 33.96 -20.58 50.74
CA ILE A 576 34.52 -19.53 49.87
C ILE A 576 35.19 -18.36 50.66
N PRO A 577 34.63 -17.79 51.74
CA PRO A 577 35.29 -16.78 52.57
C PRO A 577 36.49 -17.31 53.38
N LYS A 578 36.53 -18.62 53.70
CA LYS A 578 37.68 -19.23 54.37
C LYS A 578 38.85 -19.37 53.39
N ASP A 579 38.56 -19.80 52.17
CA ASP A 579 39.57 -19.94 51.10
C ASP A 579 40.05 -18.56 50.57
N ILE A 580 39.19 -17.54 50.56
CA ILE A 580 39.54 -16.16 50.15
C ILE A 580 40.40 -15.44 51.21
N ASN A 581 40.25 -15.76 52.50
CA ASN A 581 41.05 -15.11 53.55
C ASN A 581 42.46 -15.68 53.70
N GLU A 582 42.72 -16.89 53.19
CA GLU A 582 44.05 -17.49 53.22
C GLU A 582 44.95 -17.06 52.05
N ASP A 583 44.38 -16.56 50.93
CA ASP A 583 45.15 -16.18 49.75
C ASP A 583 44.84 -14.76 49.25
N LYS A 584 45.65 -13.79 49.72
CA LYS A 584 45.47 -12.34 49.45
C LYS A 584 45.60 -11.92 47.98
N ASN A 585 45.95 -12.83 47.07
CA ASN A 585 46.15 -12.56 45.64
C ASN A 585 45.14 -13.29 44.73
N SER A 586 44.08 -13.89 45.26
CA SER A 586 43.05 -14.52 44.43
C SER A 586 42.09 -13.49 43.81
N PHE A 587 41.91 -13.58 42.49
CA PHE A 587 40.96 -12.80 41.67
C PHE A 587 39.52 -12.77 42.23
N LEU A 588 39.18 -13.70 43.12
CA LEU A 588 37.84 -13.85 43.74
C LEU A 588 37.56 -12.86 44.89
N TYR A 589 38.55 -12.09 45.37
CA TYR A 589 38.33 -11.11 46.46
C TYR A 589 37.37 -9.97 46.06
N ASP A 590 37.29 -9.64 44.76
CA ASP A 590 36.47 -8.55 44.23
C ASP A 590 34.99 -8.94 43.97
N VAL A 591 34.61 -10.20 44.13
CA VAL A 591 33.22 -10.63 43.94
C VAL A 591 32.42 -10.43 45.23
N LYS A 592 32.25 -9.16 45.63
CA LYS A 592 31.19 -8.77 46.58
C LYS A 592 29.84 -8.92 45.89
N THR A 593 29.02 -9.84 46.39
CA THR A 593 27.66 -10.11 45.94
C THR A 593 26.83 -8.82 45.89
N THR A 594 26.49 -8.39 44.67
CA THR A 594 25.54 -7.30 44.43
C THR A 594 24.14 -7.87 44.52
N VAL A 595 23.38 -7.51 45.55
CA VAL A 595 21.95 -7.84 45.63
C VAL A 595 21.21 -6.89 44.70
N ILE A 596 20.74 -7.42 43.56
CA ILE A 596 19.90 -6.69 42.61
C ILE A 596 18.46 -6.68 43.14
N VAL A 597 18.01 -5.53 43.66
CA VAL A 597 16.61 -5.31 44.02
C VAL A 597 15.83 -4.94 42.75
N ARG A 598 14.92 -5.81 42.31
CA ARG A 598 14.09 -5.64 41.10
C ARG A 598 13.30 -4.32 41.13
N ALA A 599 13.46 -3.52 40.07
CA ALA A 599 12.89 -2.18 39.89
C ALA A 599 11.35 -2.18 39.84
N LYS A 600 10.71 -1.31 40.63
CA LYS A 600 9.24 -1.08 40.65
C LYS A 600 8.81 0.19 39.91
N SER A 601 9.69 0.80 39.11
CA SER A 601 9.41 2.09 38.48
C SER A 601 10.19 2.26 37.17
N MET A 602 9.56 2.91 36.21
CA MET A 602 10.18 3.30 34.93
C MET A 602 10.41 4.81 34.93
N LYS A 603 11.62 5.24 34.55
CA LYS A 603 11.94 6.65 34.34
C LYS A 603 11.83 6.97 32.86
N ASN A 604 10.99 7.92 32.50
CA ASN A 604 10.90 8.38 31.11
C ASN A 604 12.09 9.30 30.80
N GLU A 605 12.87 8.97 29.77
CA GLU A 605 14.10 9.68 29.39
C GLU A 605 13.86 11.16 29.01
N TYR A 606 12.67 11.50 28.51
CA TYR A 606 12.34 12.85 28.03
C TYR A 606 11.79 13.78 29.11
N SER A 607 11.15 13.25 30.16
CA SER A 607 10.51 14.06 31.21
C SER A 607 11.20 13.95 32.57
N GLY A 608 12.08 12.96 32.77
CA GLY A 608 12.72 12.71 34.05
C GLY A 608 11.79 12.16 35.14
N GLU A 609 10.48 12.06 34.87
CA GLU A 609 9.48 11.51 35.79
C GLU A 609 9.70 10.01 35.99
N ILE A 610 9.78 9.61 37.27
CA ILE A 610 9.80 8.22 37.70
C ILE A 610 8.37 7.81 38.00
N ARG A 611 7.79 6.94 37.16
CA ARG A 611 6.44 6.40 37.36
C ARG A 611 6.52 4.98 37.89
N PRO A 612 5.74 4.61 38.92
CA PRO A 612 5.65 3.23 39.36
C PRO A 612 5.07 2.37 38.23
N LEU A 613 5.63 1.18 38.02
CA LEU A 613 5.04 0.20 37.11
C LEU A 613 3.68 -0.23 37.70
N VAL A 614 2.61 -0.05 36.94
CA VAL A 614 1.29 -0.59 37.31
C VAL A 614 1.42 -2.12 37.39
N HIS A 615 0.71 -2.74 38.33
CA HIS A 615 0.71 -4.20 38.44
C HIS A 615 0.05 -4.81 37.20
N PHE A 616 0.85 -5.47 36.36
CA PHE A 616 0.38 -6.31 35.27
C PHE A 616 0.53 -7.76 35.71
N GLU A 617 -0.58 -8.46 35.89
CA GLU A 617 -0.63 -9.90 36.10
C GLU A 617 -1.30 -10.54 34.88
N SER A 618 -0.63 -11.51 34.26
CA SER A 618 -1.20 -12.38 33.23
C SER A 618 -1.19 -13.80 33.74
N LYS A 619 -2.34 -14.49 33.67
CA LYS A 619 -2.45 -15.92 33.99
C LYS A 619 -2.80 -16.66 32.70
N MET A 620 -2.22 -17.84 32.51
CA MET A 620 -2.48 -18.72 31.37
C MET A 620 -2.60 -20.15 31.89
N MET A 621 -3.57 -20.92 31.40
CA MET A 621 -3.64 -22.34 31.68
C MET A 621 -2.52 -23.09 30.95
N ILE A 622 -1.93 -24.05 31.64
CA ILE A 622 -0.81 -24.85 31.14
C ILE A 622 -1.24 -26.31 31.12
N ASP A 623 -1.04 -27.00 30.00
CA ASP A 623 -1.32 -28.42 29.86
C ASP A 623 -0.38 -29.25 30.76
N SER A 624 -0.93 -29.86 31.82
CA SER A 624 -0.11 -30.63 32.75
C SER A 624 0.52 -31.89 32.13
N ARG A 625 0.02 -32.38 30.98
CA ARG A 625 0.61 -33.53 30.26
C ARG A 625 2.02 -33.19 29.76
N ALA A 626 2.25 -31.95 29.36
CA ALA A 626 3.55 -31.47 28.90
C ALA A 626 4.64 -31.58 29.99
N TYR A 627 4.26 -31.50 31.27
CA TYR A 627 5.19 -31.61 32.40
C TYR A 627 5.24 -33.01 33.00
N LYS A 628 4.11 -33.74 33.00
CA LYS A 628 4.03 -35.10 33.54
C LYS A 628 4.82 -36.10 32.68
N ASN A 629 4.74 -36.00 31.36
CA ASN A 629 5.51 -36.83 30.44
C ASN A 629 5.77 -36.09 29.10
N PRO A 630 6.78 -35.21 29.04
CA PRO A 630 7.04 -34.36 27.87
C PRO A 630 7.31 -35.16 26.59
N LEU A 631 8.03 -36.29 26.69
CA LEU A 631 8.37 -37.12 25.53
C LEU A 631 7.14 -37.79 24.91
N LEU A 632 6.28 -38.38 25.74
CA LEU A 632 5.03 -38.99 25.25
C LEU A 632 4.10 -37.92 24.69
N TYR A 633 4.07 -36.74 25.33
CA TYR A 633 3.27 -35.62 24.88
C TYR A 633 3.71 -35.13 23.49
N GLU A 634 5.01 -34.92 23.29
CA GLU A 634 5.58 -34.52 22.00
C GLU A 634 5.35 -35.59 20.93
N GLN A 635 5.56 -36.88 21.24
CA GLN A 635 5.27 -37.98 20.30
C GLN A 635 3.79 -38.01 19.89
N ASN A 636 2.87 -37.79 20.83
CA ASN A 636 1.44 -37.75 20.51
C ASN A 636 1.10 -36.57 19.60
N LEU A 637 1.80 -35.44 19.74
CA LEU A 637 1.63 -34.27 18.87
C LEU A 637 2.28 -34.45 17.48
N GLU A 638 3.37 -35.21 17.38
CA GLU A 638 4.03 -35.54 16.11
C GLU A 638 3.27 -36.62 15.31
N ASN A 639 2.56 -37.53 15.99
CA ASN A 639 1.77 -38.60 15.39
C ASN A 639 0.40 -38.14 14.83
N PHE A 640 0.15 -36.83 14.80
CA PHE A 640 -1.13 -36.23 14.47
C PHE A 640 -1.31 -35.92 12.98
#